data_AF-Q9Y1I4-F1
#
_entry.id   AF-Q9Y1I4-F1
#
_cell.length_a   1.000
_cell.length_b   1.000
_cell.length_c   1.000
_cell.angle_alpha   90.00
_cell.angle_beta   90.00
_cell.angle_gamma   90.00
#
_symmetry.space_group_name_H-M   'P 1'
#
loop_
_entity.id
_entity.type
_entity.pdbx_description
1 polymer ?
#
loop_
_entity_poly.entity_id
_entity_poly.type
_entity_poly.pdbx_seq_one_letter_code
_entity_poly.pdbx_strand_id
1 'polypeptide(L)'
;MSKASVLAVGAAAIVGASLIASLVLNVITYVHMDDIRSKQESHTTVMPIPPKPTIPTISTSKPRSTSHQPTTGTTHIIPTTHEPEPTAAPSPTPEPEPTPGPTPEPEPTPGPTPEPEPTTTTTKRPWTTYPTRPPPPTRRTTTTTTTTATTTKRPWATYPTRPPVPTRPTKPTTTTSPTPTPSPTTPPYSNDTVFCPNVGIANMSVEWKEAADNLLFGIDERFEPCEDFYSFTCNKFMEQVDLDKLGVSRFTTYTKELQKVNEDIIEALNDVDIDDDKWSETERITKAAYQSCVDHSGKKSNKSAIELLEYIKKRFGGVPFLDHKPDSDLDLFEAIGYVEQERALGTFMSAWVTVDQKKITKNALYILQPTLPMPREFYVLPQFATELDNRSKAILKVMKKFAADVLVDPDKYQNLIKKAAQEVAKMEQKIAQATWPDKELSNYAQQYNKFDVETLNATYPNLNLKNYTRALVESVGSPLIKEVIITQPSYIGFLNILFAKHQWYKEKYINYLIVQMLFDEADYLGGDYLEEARRSAYVPYAQRHGHGVTRIGRRLSRQFDGKNEANLKCVDLLTTYMPFGTGYVYVKSRKNREETFNDVKLQTELVMEAFLKKMLSSLTWMEGSYQIAEKKTKEMHRNYGWPKELFGDFKNSTTIDNYHKQDYYPILEAYKKDRNSFSTILSILKKGKENRELFRLINIPADRTIFLLSPAAADAWYQHERNSLTIPYGILTPPQYKLGFPKYINFAGQAGTSGHELVHGFDDRGVQFAPDGSLSNCTSLECGWMDQKGKEGFRNMAQCLVEQYNTHCCPKKEDGSVLCVDGATVKGENIADLGGQQAAYYAYLKYIKQKGEEEKRLPGLEKFTPNQLFWIAYGYTWCAKETDSSLVKGMFLNPHAPNSCRTNQVLQNIPEFVKDFQCSNSQKMYRPPEERCKVWVE
;
A
#
# COMPACT_ATOMS: atom_id res chain seq x y z
N MET A 1 32.86 38.62 6.64
CA MET A 1 32.30 37.26 6.85
C MET A 1 32.55 36.44 5.58
N SER A 2 33.28 35.31 5.64
CA SER A 2 33.56 34.47 4.44
C SER A 2 34.23 33.12 4.76
N LYS A 3 35.00 33.00 5.85
CA LYS A 3 35.75 31.76 6.18
C LYS A 3 35.07 30.82 7.19
N ALA A 4 34.02 31.25 7.88
CA ALA A 4 33.33 30.42 8.89
C ALA A 4 32.43 29.33 8.27
N SER A 5 31.71 29.64 7.19
CA SER A 5 30.75 28.71 6.57
C SER A 5 31.42 27.50 5.92
N VAL A 6 32.66 27.64 5.43
CA VAL A 6 33.44 26.54 4.81
C VAL A 6 33.89 25.52 5.87
N LEU A 7 34.21 25.98 7.09
CA LEU A 7 34.59 25.11 8.20
C LEU A 7 33.41 24.29 8.76
N ALA A 8 32.19 24.86 8.75
CA ALA A 8 30.99 24.12 9.17
C ALA A 8 30.63 22.97 8.22
N VAL A 9 30.74 23.19 6.90
CA VAL A 9 30.53 22.14 5.88
C VAL A 9 31.62 21.06 5.96
N GLY A 10 32.87 21.44 6.18
CA GLY A 10 33.97 20.49 6.41
C GLY A 10 33.78 19.62 7.65
N ALA A 11 33.32 20.18 8.77
CA ALA A 11 33.06 19.44 9.99
C ALA A 11 31.95 18.39 9.84
N ALA A 12 30.85 18.74 9.14
CA ALA A 12 29.77 17.80 8.84
C ALA A 12 30.25 16.63 7.95
N ALA A 13 31.09 16.92 6.96
CA ALA A 13 31.68 15.89 6.09
C ALA A 13 32.63 14.94 6.87
N ILE A 14 33.40 15.45 7.84
CA ILE A 14 34.29 14.63 8.68
C ILE A 14 33.50 13.72 9.62
N VAL A 15 32.43 14.21 10.25
CA VAL A 15 31.55 13.37 11.10
C VAL A 15 30.82 12.31 10.27
N GLY A 16 30.32 12.67 9.08
CA GLY A 16 29.75 11.72 8.13
C GLY A 16 30.75 10.64 7.70
N ALA A 17 31.98 11.04 7.36
CA ALA A 17 33.05 10.11 7.01
C ALA A 17 33.46 9.19 8.17
N SER A 18 33.44 9.67 9.43
CA SER A 18 33.69 8.84 10.61
C SER A 18 32.57 7.82 10.87
N LEU A 19 31.30 8.18 10.71
CA LEU A 19 30.19 7.21 10.77
C LEU A 19 30.27 6.17 9.66
N ILE A 20 30.55 6.60 8.43
CA ILE A 20 30.75 5.70 7.28
C ILE A 20 31.95 4.78 7.54
N ALA A 21 33.06 5.29 8.07
CA ALA A 21 34.22 4.47 8.43
C ALA A 21 33.89 3.44 9.51
N SER A 22 33.10 3.78 10.55
CA SER A 22 32.67 2.83 11.59
C SER A 22 31.70 1.77 11.06
N LEU A 23 30.78 2.13 10.17
CA LEU A 23 29.89 1.17 9.48
C LEU A 23 30.69 0.26 8.54
N VAL A 24 31.63 0.81 7.77
CA VAL A 24 32.52 0.04 6.89
C VAL A 24 33.43 -0.88 7.70
N LEU A 25 33.96 -0.46 8.85
CA LEU A 25 34.76 -1.33 9.73
C LEU A 25 33.93 -2.52 10.24
N ASN A 26 32.70 -2.26 10.71
CA ASN A 26 31.80 -3.32 11.20
C ASN A 26 31.36 -4.29 10.09
N VAL A 27 31.17 -3.81 8.86
CA VAL A 27 30.88 -4.67 7.70
C VAL A 27 32.12 -5.47 7.29
N ILE A 28 33.32 -4.88 7.35
CA ILE A 28 34.58 -5.58 7.03
C ILE A 28 34.89 -6.66 8.07
N THR A 29 34.75 -6.40 9.37
CA THR A 29 34.95 -7.43 10.39
C THR A 29 33.96 -8.57 10.28
N TYR A 30 32.67 -8.29 9.97
CA TYR A 30 31.68 -9.35 9.75
C TYR A 30 32.02 -10.22 8.52
N VAL A 31 32.40 -9.59 7.40
CA VAL A 31 32.83 -10.31 6.18
C VAL A 31 34.11 -11.12 6.40
N HIS A 32 35.03 -10.66 7.25
CA HIS A 32 36.23 -11.44 7.61
C HIS A 32 35.91 -12.63 8.54
N MET A 33 34.96 -12.47 9.48
CA MET A 33 34.58 -13.57 10.38
C MET A 33 33.88 -14.72 9.64
N ASP A 34 33.04 -14.44 8.64
CA ASP A 34 32.42 -15.49 7.82
C ASP A 34 33.44 -16.25 6.96
N ASP A 35 34.44 -15.58 6.39
CA ASP A 35 35.50 -16.24 5.60
C ASP A 35 36.41 -17.11 6.47
N ILE A 36 36.68 -16.71 7.72
CA ILE A 36 37.38 -17.54 8.72
C ILE A 36 36.53 -18.75 9.13
N ARG A 37 35.22 -18.56 9.36
CA ARG A 37 34.31 -19.64 9.79
C ARG A 37 34.14 -20.71 8.70
N SER A 38 34.05 -20.30 7.43
CA SER A 38 33.98 -21.25 6.30
C SER A 38 35.28 -22.06 6.11
N LYS A 39 36.43 -21.54 6.57
CA LYS A 39 37.72 -22.23 6.51
C LYS A 39 37.95 -23.19 7.68
N GLN A 40 37.33 -22.96 8.85
CA GLN A 40 37.46 -23.85 10.00
C GLN A 40 36.62 -25.14 9.91
N GLU A 41 35.54 -25.17 9.12
CA GLU A 41 34.67 -26.35 9.00
C GLU A 41 35.18 -27.41 7.97
N SER A 42 36.39 -27.25 7.40
CA SER A 42 36.91 -28.13 6.34
C SER A 42 38.07 -29.07 6.75
N HIS A 43 38.46 -29.13 8.03
CA HIS A 43 39.61 -29.93 8.48
C HIS A 43 39.34 -30.81 9.71
N THR A 44 38.77 -32.00 9.46
CA THR A 44 38.91 -33.17 10.34
C THR A 44 38.72 -34.47 9.55
N THR A 45 39.82 -35.09 9.08
CA THR A 45 40.03 -36.55 8.92
C THR A 45 41.53 -36.80 8.62
N VAL A 46 42.06 -37.93 9.08
CA VAL A 46 43.51 -38.24 9.17
C VAL A 46 44.05 -38.96 7.91
N MET A 47 45.32 -38.74 7.55
CA MET A 47 46.04 -39.36 6.42
C MET A 47 46.62 -40.76 6.73
N PRO A 48 47.02 -41.51 5.68
CA PRO A 48 48.43 -41.93 5.58
C PRO A 48 49.10 -41.73 4.19
N ILE A 49 50.43 -41.90 4.14
CA ILE A 49 51.43 -41.50 3.11
C ILE A 49 52.53 -42.62 3.11
N PRO A 50 53.37 -42.97 2.07
CA PRO A 50 53.82 -42.30 0.81
C PRO A 50 53.53 -43.17 -0.49
N PRO A 51 54.19 -43.07 -1.69
CA PRO A 51 55.31 -42.22 -2.16
C PRO A 51 55.17 -41.48 -3.54
N LYS A 52 56.12 -40.55 -3.78
CA LYS A 52 56.53 -39.91 -5.06
C LYS A 52 57.57 -40.81 -5.82
N PRO A 53 58.05 -40.53 -7.06
CA PRO A 53 58.10 -39.28 -7.86
C PRO A 53 57.46 -39.44 -9.28
N THR A 54 57.57 -38.59 -10.33
CA THR A 54 58.76 -38.00 -11.03
C THR A 54 58.38 -36.80 -11.93
N ILE A 55 59.37 -35.99 -12.36
CA ILE A 55 59.28 -34.80 -13.24
C ILE A 55 59.98 -35.09 -14.59
N PRO A 56 59.48 -34.60 -15.74
CA PRO A 56 60.22 -33.62 -16.57
C PRO A 56 59.31 -32.53 -17.19
N THR A 57 59.50 -31.22 -16.98
CA THR A 57 60.42 -30.25 -17.63
C THR A 57 60.31 -30.02 -19.15
N ILE A 58 59.94 -28.76 -19.48
CA ILE A 58 60.44 -27.91 -20.60
C ILE A 58 59.96 -28.23 -22.04
N SER A 59 59.27 -27.29 -22.69
CA SER A 59 59.85 -26.47 -23.78
C SER A 59 58.93 -25.32 -24.25
N THR A 60 59.55 -24.26 -24.77
CA THR A 60 58.97 -23.00 -25.24
C THR A 60 58.83 -22.95 -26.77
N SER A 61 57.80 -22.32 -27.33
CA SER A 61 57.94 -21.26 -28.37
C SER A 61 56.60 -20.77 -28.98
N LYS A 62 56.53 -19.45 -29.18
CA LYS A 62 55.82 -18.74 -30.28
C LYS A 62 56.93 -18.32 -31.30
N PRO A 63 56.67 -17.72 -32.50
CA PRO A 63 55.40 -17.17 -33.05
C PRO A 63 55.14 -17.47 -34.56
N ARG A 64 54.07 -16.87 -35.11
CA ARG A 64 54.04 -15.96 -36.29
C ARG A 64 52.92 -16.25 -37.31
N SER A 65 52.61 -15.22 -38.09
CA SER A 65 51.44 -15.01 -38.95
C SER A 65 51.73 -15.15 -40.46
N THR A 66 50.65 -15.01 -41.26
CA THR A 66 50.55 -14.61 -42.70
C THR A 66 50.37 -15.69 -43.78
N SER A 67 49.26 -15.59 -44.53
CA SER A 67 49.03 -15.84 -45.99
C SER A 67 47.52 -15.64 -46.23
N HIS A 68 47.06 -14.67 -47.03
CA HIS A 68 46.96 -14.61 -48.51
C HIS A 68 45.70 -15.27 -49.11
N GLN A 69 44.95 -14.48 -49.89
CA GLN A 69 43.96 -14.94 -50.88
C GLN A 69 44.66 -15.45 -52.16
N PRO A 70 43.92 -16.02 -53.14
CA PRO A 70 43.44 -15.19 -54.26
C PRO A 70 41.98 -15.46 -54.74
N THR A 71 41.33 -14.38 -55.21
CA THR A 71 40.56 -14.13 -56.48
C THR A 71 39.93 -15.30 -57.27
N THR A 72 38.88 -15.16 -58.12
CA THR A 72 38.23 -14.10 -58.96
C THR A 72 36.70 -14.39 -59.11
N GLY A 73 35.79 -13.55 -59.63
CA GLY A 73 35.84 -12.13 -60.06
C GLY A 73 34.59 -11.68 -60.88
N THR A 74 34.42 -10.36 -61.06
CA THR A 74 33.72 -9.62 -62.19
C THR A 74 32.21 -9.85 -62.46
N THR A 75 31.37 -8.86 -62.89
CA THR A 75 31.61 -7.56 -63.57
C THR A 75 30.49 -6.49 -63.33
N HIS A 76 30.86 -5.21 -63.51
CA HIS A 76 30.16 -3.90 -63.65
C HIS A 76 28.66 -3.83 -64.13
N ILE A 77 27.90 -2.70 -64.03
CA ILE A 77 28.14 -1.30 -64.49
C ILE A 77 27.31 -0.24 -63.69
N ILE A 78 27.84 0.99 -63.56
CA ILE A 78 27.16 2.26 -63.16
C ILE A 78 27.21 3.22 -64.38
N PRO A 79 26.34 4.25 -64.51
CA PRO A 79 26.83 5.61 -64.22
C PRO A 79 25.78 6.63 -63.69
N THR A 80 26.25 7.58 -62.83
CA THR A 80 25.98 9.06 -62.76
C THR A 80 24.59 9.66 -63.06
N THR A 81 24.08 10.78 -62.49
CA THR A 81 24.54 11.83 -61.53
C THR A 81 23.36 12.78 -61.21
N HIS A 82 23.39 13.49 -60.06
CA HIS A 82 22.97 14.89 -59.81
C HIS A 82 22.19 15.14 -58.51
N GLU A 83 22.71 16.07 -57.69
CA GLU A 83 21.95 16.95 -56.78
C GLU A 83 21.34 18.12 -57.60
N PRO A 84 20.31 18.82 -57.07
CA PRO A 84 20.63 20.09 -56.41
C PRO A 84 19.79 20.44 -55.15
N GLU A 85 20.22 21.50 -54.46
CA GLU A 85 19.65 22.09 -53.24
C GLU A 85 18.52 23.15 -53.54
N PRO A 86 17.96 23.94 -52.57
CA PRO A 86 16.51 24.15 -52.47
C PRO A 86 15.98 25.53 -52.93
N THR A 87 14.65 25.67 -52.97
CA THR A 87 13.93 26.96 -53.17
C THR A 87 12.78 27.15 -52.16
N ALA A 88 12.33 28.41 -51.98
CA ALA A 88 11.72 28.90 -50.74
C ALA A 88 10.25 29.37 -50.84
N ALA A 89 9.58 29.38 -49.66
CA ALA A 89 8.51 30.29 -49.17
C ALA A 89 7.22 30.53 -50.00
N PRO A 90 6.06 30.72 -49.34
CA PRO A 90 5.73 32.06 -48.82
C PRO A 90 5.09 32.09 -47.40
N SER A 91 5.17 33.26 -46.76
CA SER A 91 4.56 33.57 -45.45
C SER A 91 3.04 33.82 -45.53
N PRO A 92 2.36 33.81 -44.38
CA PRO A 92 1.55 34.99 -44.04
C PRO A 92 1.76 35.55 -42.63
N THR A 93 1.38 36.82 -42.54
CA THR A 93 1.33 37.85 -41.48
C THR A 93 0.98 37.41 -40.03
N PRO A 94 1.54 38.08 -38.99
CA PRO A 94 1.09 38.00 -37.60
C PRO A 94 0.22 39.19 -37.15
N GLU A 95 -0.70 38.96 -36.21
CA GLU A 95 -1.44 39.98 -35.44
C GLU A 95 -2.11 39.32 -34.21
N PRO A 96 -2.40 40.04 -33.10
CA PRO A 96 -1.53 40.96 -32.36
C PRO A 96 -1.38 40.55 -30.87
N GLU A 97 -0.40 41.15 -30.17
CA GLU A 97 -0.23 40.98 -28.71
C GLU A 97 -1.32 41.72 -27.90
N PRO A 98 -1.77 41.16 -26.75
CA PRO A 98 -2.58 41.90 -25.78
C PRO A 98 -1.71 42.77 -24.86
N THR A 99 -2.16 43.99 -24.62
CA THR A 99 -1.51 45.00 -23.77
C THR A 99 -1.52 44.65 -22.27
N PRO A 100 -0.47 45.00 -21.50
CA PRO A 100 -0.48 44.90 -20.05
C PRO A 100 -1.16 46.12 -19.39
N GLY A 101 -2.16 45.85 -18.55
CA GLY A 101 -2.75 46.81 -17.61
C GLY A 101 -1.89 47.03 -16.34
N PRO A 102 -2.28 47.97 -15.46
CA PRO A 102 -1.31 48.79 -14.73
C PRO A 102 -0.73 48.19 -13.43
N THR A 103 0.48 48.65 -13.13
CA THR A 103 1.25 48.44 -11.89
C THR A 103 0.61 49.13 -10.67
N PRO A 104 0.65 48.53 -9.46
CA PRO A 104 0.49 49.24 -8.20
C PRO A 104 1.82 49.87 -7.73
N GLU A 105 1.73 51.01 -7.04
CA GLU A 105 2.88 51.72 -6.45
C GLU A 105 3.48 51.03 -5.20
N PRO A 106 4.75 51.31 -4.85
CA PRO A 106 5.41 50.75 -3.66
C PRO A 106 5.59 51.75 -2.51
N GLU A 107 5.29 51.34 -1.28
CA GLU A 107 5.72 52.00 -0.03
C GLU A 107 5.90 50.96 1.10
N PRO A 108 6.70 51.24 2.16
CA PRO A 108 8.07 51.74 2.11
C PRO A 108 9.04 50.97 3.04
N THR A 109 10.34 51.10 2.81
CA THR A 109 11.40 50.57 3.71
C THR A 109 11.65 51.48 4.93
N PRO A 110 11.88 50.93 6.14
CA PRO A 110 12.56 51.64 7.21
C PRO A 110 14.08 51.36 7.23
N GLY A 111 14.87 52.41 7.43
CA GLY A 111 16.32 52.38 7.65
C GLY A 111 16.74 52.06 9.10
N PRO A 112 18.03 52.28 9.46
CA PRO A 112 18.72 51.49 10.48
C PRO A 112 18.74 52.04 11.91
N THR A 113 19.06 51.11 12.84
CA THR A 113 19.69 51.17 14.19
C THR A 113 19.84 52.48 14.96
N PRO A 114 19.80 52.42 16.31
CA PRO A 114 21.10 52.44 17.02
C PRO A 114 21.20 51.54 18.28
N GLU A 115 22.45 51.21 18.63
CA GLU A 115 22.91 50.65 19.92
C GLU A 115 23.40 51.81 20.83
N PRO A 116 23.47 51.66 22.17
CA PRO A 116 24.80 51.46 22.77
C PRO A 116 24.88 50.60 24.07
N GLU A 117 25.95 49.79 24.12
CA GLU A 117 26.92 49.44 25.20
C GLU A 117 26.90 50.12 26.61
N PRO A 118 27.70 49.69 27.64
CA PRO A 118 28.58 48.47 27.79
C PRO A 118 28.67 47.81 29.22
N THR A 119 29.61 46.84 29.37
CA THR A 119 30.29 46.31 30.60
C THR A 119 29.54 45.33 31.56
N THR A 120 30.15 44.33 32.25
CA THR A 120 31.58 43.99 32.52
C THR A 120 31.88 42.47 32.76
N THR A 121 32.96 41.97 32.16
CA THR A 121 33.97 40.95 32.59
C THR A 121 33.74 39.77 33.58
N THR A 122 34.00 38.56 33.06
CA THR A 122 34.86 37.43 33.58
C THR A 122 34.55 36.60 34.84
N THR A 123 34.52 35.27 34.66
CA THR A 123 35.56 34.33 35.18
C THR A 123 35.54 32.95 34.47
N LYS A 124 36.55 32.09 34.66
CA LYS A 124 36.81 30.87 33.86
C LYS A 124 36.73 29.55 34.68
N ARG A 125 36.04 28.53 34.11
CA ARG A 125 36.25 27.06 34.29
C ARG A 125 35.97 26.47 35.70
N PRO A 126 35.87 25.13 35.88
CA PRO A 126 35.92 24.03 34.89
C PRO A 126 34.69 23.08 34.89
N TRP A 127 34.76 22.11 33.96
CA TRP A 127 33.89 20.95 33.80
C TRP A 127 33.63 20.13 35.08
N THR A 128 32.39 19.67 35.26
CA THR A 128 32.03 18.53 36.12
C THR A 128 30.98 17.63 35.45
N THR A 129 30.92 16.39 35.91
CA THR A 129 30.31 15.22 35.26
C THR A 129 28.79 15.09 35.44
N TYR A 130 28.10 14.56 34.43
CA TYR A 130 26.73 14.04 34.56
C TYR A 130 26.67 12.85 35.54
N PRO A 131 25.65 12.76 36.41
CA PRO A 131 25.45 11.60 37.28
C PRO A 131 24.80 10.42 36.53
N THR A 132 25.25 9.21 36.86
CA THR A 132 24.76 7.94 36.31
C THR A 132 23.38 7.54 36.85
N ARG A 133 22.55 6.99 35.96
CA ARG A 133 21.22 6.41 36.28
C ARG A 133 21.35 5.16 37.16
N PRO A 134 20.49 4.94 38.18
CA PRO A 134 20.53 3.74 39.01
C PRO A 134 19.95 2.49 38.29
N PRO A 135 20.36 1.27 38.68
CA PRO A 135 19.87 0.01 38.09
C PRO A 135 18.49 -0.41 38.63
N PRO A 136 17.73 -1.27 37.91
CA PRO A 136 16.42 -1.76 38.34
C PRO A 136 16.51 -2.83 39.46
N PRO A 137 15.45 -3.02 40.26
CA PRO A 137 15.46 -3.94 41.39
C PRO A 137 15.37 -5.42 40.98
N THR A 138 16.07 -6.26 41.74
CA THR A 138 16.08 -7.73 41.58
C THR A 138 14.80 -8.37 42.12
N ARG A 139 14.16 -9.24 41.33
CA ARG A 139 12.96 -9.98 41.74
C ARG A 139 13.35 -11.28 42.46
N ARG A 140 12.83 -11.48 43.68
CA ARG A 140 13.02 -12.71 44.46
C ARG A 140 12.48 -13.93 43.70
N THR A 141 13.25 -15.02 43.70
CA THR A 141 12.80 -16.36 43.37
C THR A 141 12.06 -16.98 44.56
N THR A 142 10.84 -17.45 44.34
CA THR A 142 10.15 -18.40 45.23
C THR A 142 10.12 -19.77 44.58
N THR A 143 10.64 -20.76 45.29
CA THR A 143 10.70 -22.17 44.90
C THR A 143 9.31 -22.79 44.90
N THR A 144 8.94 -23.55 43.87
CA THR A 144 7.89 -24.57 43.99
C THR A 144 8.29 -25.85 43.24
N THR A 145 8.12 -26.94 43.97
CA THR A 145 8.55 -28.33 43.77
C THR A 145 8.21 -28.96 42.41
N THR A 146 9.18 -29.70 41.87
CA THR A 146 8.99 -30.65 40.77
C THR A 146 8.20 -31.88 41.23
N THR A 147 7.22 -32.34 40.44
CA THR A 147 6.71 -33.72 40.54
C THR A 147 6.53 -34.32 39.15
N THR A 148 7.26 -35.40 38.87
CA THR A 148 7.22 -36.17 37.62
C THR A 148 6.25 -37.35 37.73
N ALA A 149 5.31 -37.46 36.79
CA ALA A 149 4.67 -38.75 36.43
C ALA A 149 4.08 -38.65 35.00
N THR A 150 4.76 -39.20 33.99
CA THR A 150 4.53 -40.56 33.41
C THR A 150 3.40 -40.60 32.38
N THR A 151 3.79 -40.73 31.11
CA THR A 151 2.91 -41.01 29.96
C THR A 151 2.33 -42.42 30.02
N THR A 152 1.02 -42.55 29.79
CA THR A 152 0.39 -43.83 29.38
C THR A 152 -0.56 -43.60 28.21
N LYS A 153 -0.38 -44.38 27.14
CA LYS A 153 -1.31 -44.46 25.98
C LYS A 153 -2.31 -45.58 26.22
N ARG A 154 -3.61 -45.37 25.97
CA ARG A 154 -4.63 -46.34 25.47
C ARG A 154 -6.01 -45.66 25.32
N PRO A 155 -7.04 -46.27 24.70
CA PRO A 155 -7.37 -45.98 23.30
C PRO A 155 -8.79 -45.39 23.12
N TRP A 156 -9.17 -45.15 21.86
CA TRP A 156 -10.47 -44.59 21.49
C TRP A 156 -11.63 -45.54 21.85
N ALA A 157 -12.74 -44.95 22.31
CA ALA A 157 -14.03 -45.64 22.50
C ALA A 157 -15.15 -44.90 21.74
N THR A 158 -16.11 -45.66 21.24
CA THR A 158 -17.12 -45.26 20.25
C THR A 158 -18.35 -44.59 20.84
N TYR A 159 -18.92 -43.60 20.14
CA TYR A 159 -20.25 -43.04 20.44
C TYR A 159 -21.39 -43.92 19.88
N PRO A 160 -22.53 -44.05 20.59
CA PRO A 160 -23.67 -44.85 20.14
C PRO A 160 -24.62 -44.10 19.20
N THR A 161 -25.29 -44.84 18.33
CA THR A 161 -26.26 -44.37 17.33
C THR A 161 -27.66 -44.15 17.91
N ARG A 162 -28.43 -43.22 17.30
CA ARG A 162 -29.82 -42.89 17.68
C ARG A 162 -30.83 -43.77 16.91
N PRO A 163 -31.89 -44.32 17.55
CA PRO A 163 -32.91 -45.13 16.86
C PRO A 163 -33.98 -44.28 16.13
N PRO A 164 -34.76 -44.87 15.20
CA PRO A 164 -35.69 -44.16 14.32
C PRO A 164 -37.11 -43.97 14.91
N VAL A 165 -37.87 -43.02 14.34
CA VAL A 165 -39.27 -42.72 14.69
C VAL A 165 -40.22 -43.33 13.62
N PRO A 166 -41.31 -44.03 14.02
CA PRO A 166 -42.29 -44.62 13.09
C PRO A 166 -43.39 -43.63 12.64
N THR A 167 -44.14 -44.00 11.60
CA THR A 167 -45.09 -43.10 10.89
C THR A 167 -46.56 -43.57 10.88
N ARG A 168 -47.48 -42.58 10.84
CA ARG A 168 -48.91 -42.64 10.40
C ARG A 168 -49.94 -43.38 11.30
N PRO A 169 -51.28 -43.23 11.07
CA PRO A 169 -52.05 -42.20 10.32
C PRO A 169 -53.34 -41.69 11.03
N THR A 170 -53.98 -40.60 10.53
CA THR A 170 -55.47 -40.48 10.33
C THR A 170 -55.87 -39.22 9.54
N LYS A 171 -57.11 -39.17 9.04
CA LYS A 171 -57.71 -38.13 8.16
C LYS A 171 -58.93 -37.46 8.88
N PRO A 172 -59.81 -36.64 8.26
CA PRO A 172 -60.11 -35.28 8.76
C PRO A 172 -61.54 -35.09 9.32
N THR A 173 -61.76 -33.96 10.02
CA THR A 173 -63.13 -33.46 10.30
C THR A 173 -63.19 -31.94 10.18
N THR A 174 -64.17 -31.43 9.43
CA THR A 174 -64.48 -30.00 9.26
C THR A 174 -65.68 -29.58 10.11
N THR A 175 -65.55 -28.50 10.89
CA THR A 175 -66.69 -27.69 11.34
C THR A 175 -66.28 -26.22 11.47
N THR A 176 -67.17 -25.30 11.10
CA THR A 176 -66.94 -23.85 11.00
C THR A 176 -67.50 -23.04 12.18
N SER A 177 -66.91 -21.86 12.43
CA SER A 177 -67.45 -20.61 13.06
C SER A 177 -66.55 -20.06 14.18
N PRO A 178 -66.67 -18.77 14.56
CA PRO A 178 -66.58 -17.57 13.72
C PRO A 178 -65.46 -16.63 14.20
N THR A 179 -65.13 -15.59 13.41
CA THR A 179 -64.08 -14.61 13.72
C THR A 179 -64.36 -13.78 14.99
N PRO A 180 -63.42 -13.69 15.95
CA PRO A 180 -63.39 -12.64 16.95
C PRO A 180 -62.49 -11.47 16.51
N THR A 181 -62.96 -10.24 16.72
CA THR A 181 -62.22 -8.98 16.49
C THR A 181 -60.92 -8.94 17.30
N PRO A 182 -59.80 -8.43 16.75
CA PRO A 182 -58.54 -8.36 17.51
C PRO A 182 -58.65 -7.35 18.66
N SER A 183 -58.40 -7.82 19.88
CA SER A 183 -57.97 -6.94 20.99
C SER A 183 -56.57 -6.38 20.69
N PRO A 184 -56.17 -5.22 21.26
CA PRO A 184 -54.86 -4.66 21.01
C PRO A 184 -53.78 -5.59 21.61
N THR A 185 -52.96 -6.19 20.75
CA THR A 185 -51.86 -7.03 21.16
C THR A 185 -50.83 -6.20 21.93
N THR A 186 -50.63 -6.51 23.20
CA THR A 186 -49.51 -5.99 24.01
C THR A 186 -48.19 -6.24 23.27
N PRO A 187 -47.21 -5.31 23.26
CA PRO A 187 -45.94 -5.53 22.55
C PRO A 187 -45.25 -6.81 23.03
N PRO A 188 -44.64 -7.61 22.14
CA PRO A 188 -44.21 -8.98 22.44
C PRO A 188 -42.89 -9.09 23.24
N TYR A 189 -42.45 -8.02 23.90
CA TYR A 189 -41.20 -7.98 24.66
C TYR A 189 -41.42 -7.38 26.04
N SER A 190 -41.15 -8.17 27.10
CA SER A 190 -40.86 -7.62 28.41
C SER A 190 -39.56 -6.82 28.33
N ASN A 191 -39.52 -5.72 29.06
CA ASN A 191 -38.53 -4.65 28.88
C ASN A 191 -37.24 -4.95 29.67
N ASP A 192 -36.70 -6.15 29.50
CA ASP A 192 -35.54 -6.66 30.26
C ASP A 192 -34.19 -6.30 29.60
N THR A 193 -34.21 -5.49 28.53
CA THR A 193 -33.00 -5.01 27.84
C THR A 193 -32.40 -3.80 28.56
N VAL A 194 -31.30 -4.04 29.28
CA VAL A 194 -30.51 -3.02 30.01
C VAL A 194 -30.20 -1.77 29.16
N PHE A 195 -30.10 -1.92 27.84
CA PHE A 195 -29.65 -0.87 26.91
C PHE A 195 -30.72 0.11 26.43
N CYS A 196 -32.02 -0.20 26.56
CA CYS A 196 -33.08 0.74 26.17
C CYS A 196 -34.39 0.50 26.96
N PRO A 197 -34.85 1.45 27.78
CA PRO A 197 -36.07 1.30 28.57
C PRO A 197 -37.36 1.56 27.78
N ASN A 198 -37.31 1.76 26.45
CA ASN A 198 -38.47 1.80 25.57
C ASN A 198 -38.08 1.31 24.17
N VAL A 199 -38.55 0.13 23.78
CA VAL A 199 -38.36 -0.44 22.43
C VAL A 199 -38.86 0.54 21.36
N GLY A 200 -37.99 0.90 20.41
CA GLY A 200 -38.31 1.92 19.39
C GLY A 200 -39.07 1.37 18.17
N ILE A 201 -39.70 2.24 17.40
CA ILE A 201 -40.43 1.85 16.17
C ILE A 201 -39.43 1.53 15.05
N ALA A 202 -39.49 0.31 14.52
CA ALA A 202 -38.71 -0.09 13.36
C ALA A 202 -39.20 0.54 12.05
N ASN A 203 -38.30 0.81 11.12
CA ASN A 203 -38.66 1.06 9.71
C ASN A 203 -38.54 -0.24 8.90
N MET A 204 -39.62 -0.62 8.22
CA MET A 204 -39.73 -1.90 7.51
C MET A 204 -39.47 -1.83 6.00
N SER A 205 -38.86 -0.73 5.51
CA SER A 205 -38.44 -0.60 4.10
C SER A 205 -37.38 -1.64 3.73
N VAL A 206 -37.15 -1.84 2.43
CA VAL A 206 -36.20 -2.84 1.92
C VAL A 206 -34.77 -2.51 2.35
N GLU A 207 -34.40 -1.23 2.25
CA GLU A 207 -33.08 -0.69 2.57
C GLU A 207 -32.80 -0.78 4.07
N TRP A 208 -33.82 -0.59 4.92
CA TRP A 208 -33.72 -0.71 6.37
C TRP A 208 -33.64 -2.16 6.85
N LYS A 209 -34.28 -3.10 6.14
CA LYS A 209 -34.08 -4.54 6.36
C LYS A 209 -32.68 -4.98 5.95
N GLU A 210 -32.21 -4.58 4.78
CA GLU A 210 -30.84 -4.86 4.31
C GLU A 210 -29.76 -4.28 5.26
N ALA A 211 -29.99 -3.07 5.79
CA ALA A 211 -29.16 -2.49 6.84
C ALA A 211 -29.15 -3.36 8.12
N ALA A 212 -30.31 -3.84 8.57
CA ALA A 212 -30.42 -4.73 9.72
C ALA A 212 -29.74 -6.09 9.48
N ASP A 213 -30.00 -6.72 8.34
CA ASP A 213 -29.43 -8.01 7.95
C ASP A 213 -27.90 -7.97 7.92
N ASN A 214 -27.31 -6.85 7.47
CA ASN A 214 -25.86 -6.65 7.53
C ASN A 214 -25.35 -6.66 8.97
N LEU A 215 -25.95 -5.89 9.90
CA LEU A 215 -25.48 -5.87 11.29
C LEU A 215 -25.76 -7.19 12.02
N LEU A 216 -26.93 -7.80 11.81
CA LEU A 216 -27.33 -9.09 12.38
C LEU A 216 -26.44 -10.27 11.94
N PHE A 217 -25.78 -10.15 10.79
CA PHE A 217 -24.76 -11.11 10.34
C PHE A 217 -23.52 -11.12 11.25
N GLY A 218 -23.18 -10.00 11.88
CA GLY A 218 -22.04 -9.87 12.78
C GLY A 218 -22.40 -10.02 14.27
N ILE A 219 -23.51 -9.43 14.70
CA ILE A 219 -23.86 -9.24 16.12
C ILE A 219 -23.98 -10.56 16.88
N ASP A 220 -23.27 -10.66 18.00
CA ASP A 220 -23.27 -11.82 18.89
C ASP A 220 -23.49 -11.44 20.36
N GLU A 221 -24.74 -11.58 20.80
CA GLU A 221 -25.19 -11.24 22.15
C GLU A 221 -24.71 -12.20 23.25
N ARG A 222 -23.89 -13.21 22.89
CA ARG A 222 -23.07 -13.96 23.87
C ARG A 222 -21.97 -13.08 24.49
N PHE A 223 -21.61 -11.98 23.83
CA PHE A 223 -20.61 -11.03 24.29
C PHE A 223 -21.28 -9.73 24.76
N GLU A 224 -20.84 -9.23 25.90
CA GLU A 224 -21.33 -7.98 26.47
C GLU A 224 -20.63 -6.78 25.76
N PRO A 225 -21.36 -5.79 25.23
CA PRO A 225 -20.78 -4.66 24.49
C PRO A 225 -19.69 -3.90 25.25
N CYS A 226 -19.82 -3.81 26.57
CA CYS A 226 -18.85 -3.15 27.46
C CYS A 226 -17.66 -4.03 27.86
N GLU A 227 -17.65 -5.32 27.51
CA GLU A 227 -16.53 -6.24 27.79
C GLU A 227 -15.64 -6.50 26.58
N ASP A 228 -16.23 -6.68 25.39
CA ASP A 228 -15.53 -6.82 24.11
C ASP A 228 -16.46 -6.43 22.97
N PHE A 229 -16.38 -5.16 22.57
CA PHE A 229 -17.28 -4.60 21.55
C PHE A 229 -17.06 -5.23 20.17
N TYR A 230 -15.81 -5.53 19.80
CA TYR A 230 -15.48 -6.24 18.56
C TYR A 230 -16.06 -7.65 18.53
N SER A 231 -15.95 -8.43 19.60
CA SER A 231 -16.61 -9.75 19.66
C SER A 231 -18.13 -9.61 19.60
N PHE A 232 -18.71 -8.62 20.29
CA PHE A 232 -20.14 -8.33 20.22
C PHE A 232 -20.61 -7.97 18.80
N THR A 233 -19.83 -7.21 18.00
CA THR A 233 -20.24 -6.82 16.64
C THR A 233 -19.81 -7.79 15.54
N CYS A 234 -18.82 -8.67 15.78
CA CYS A 234 -18.18 -9.46 14.73
C CYS A 234 -18.07 -10.97 14.97
N ASN A 235 -18.39 -11.52 16.16
CA ASN A 235 -18.12 -12.95 16.39
C ASN A 235 -18.95 -13.86 15.46
N LYS A 236 -20.23 -13.54 15.16
CA LYS A 236 -20.98 -14.33 14.16
C LYS A 236 -20.44 -14.18 12.74
N PHE A 237 -19.88 -13.02 12.37
CA PHE A 237 -19.19 -12.87 11.08
C PHE A 237 -18.00 -13.83 11.02
N MET A 238 -17.19 -13.89 12.09
CA MET A 238 -16.01 -14.76 12.17
C MET A 238 -16.36 -16.25 12.21
N GLU A 239 -17.50 -16.64 12.79
CA GLU A 239 -18.01 -18.02 12.79
C GLU A 239 -18.58 -18.45 11.42
N GLN A 240 -19.16 -17.52 10.65
CA GLN A 240 -19.77 -17.82 9.34
C GLN A 240 -18.77 -17.79 8.17
N VAL A 241 -17.65 -17.07 8.30
CA VAL A 241 -16.63 -16.94 7.26
C VAL A 241 -15.66 -18.13 7.29
N ASP A 242 -15.77 -18.98 6.28
CA ASP A 242 -14.90 -20.14 6.07
C ASP A 242 -13.74 -19.80 5.12
N LEU A 243 -12.58 -19.53 5.71
CA LEU A 243 -11.35 -19.16 4.98
C LEU A 243 -10.86 -20.26 4.03
N ASP A 244 -11.03 -21.53 4.39
CA ASP A 244 -10.58 -22.67 3.58
C ASP A 244 -11.48 -22.86 2.34
N LYS A 245 -12.80 -22.69 2.49
CA LYS A 245 -13.75 -22.72 1.35
C LYS A 245 -13.58 -21.54 0.39
N LEU A 246 -13.14 -20.39 0.90
CA LEU A 246 -12.79 -19.22 0.08
C LEU A 246 -11.37 -19.34 -0.51
N GLY A 247 -10.54 -20.21 0.08
CA GLY A 247 -9.10 -20.31 -0.09
C GLY A 247 -8.41 -18.94 0.03
N VAL A 248 -8.61 -18.29 1.19
CA VAL A 248 -8.00 -16.99 1.52
C VAL A 248 -7.44 -17.00 2.93
N SER A 249 -6.27 -16.41 3.13
CA SER A 249 -5.70 -16.27 4.48
C SER A 249 -6.38 -15.20 5.35
N ARG A 250 -7.23 -14.35 4.75
CA ARG A 250 -7.97 -13.23 5.36
C ARG A 250 -9.21 -12.84 4.54
N PHE A 251 -10.32 -12.53 5.21
CA PHE A 251 -11.55 -11.99 4.60
C PHE A 251 -12.19 -10.94 5.53
N THR A 252 -12.73 -9.87 4.96
CA THR A 252 -13.29 -8.71 5.68
C THR A 252 -14.57 -8.18 5.01
N THR A 253 -15.31 -7.32 5.70
CA THR A 253 -16.32 -6.41 5.11
C THR A 253 -15.85 -5.75 3.82
N TYR A 254 -14.71 -5.04 3.85
CA TYR A 254 -14.08 -4.42 2.67
C TYR A 254 -13.79 -5.43 1.53
N THR A 255 -13.55 -6.70 1.86
CA THR A 255 -13.38 -7.76 0.85
C THR A 255 -14.71 -8.08 0.16
N LYS A 256 -15.81 -8.13 0.92
CA LYS A 256 -17.19 -8.31 0.42
C LYS A 256 -17.64 -7.12 -0.42
N GLU A 257 -17.36 -5.89 0.00
CA GLU A 257 -17.64 -4.67 -0.78
C GLU A 257 -16.93 -4.71 -2.14
N LEU A 258 -15.63 -4.98 -2.15
CA LEU A 258 -14.86 -5.04 -3.38
C LEU A 258 -15.33 -6.16 -4.32
N GLN A 259 -15.69 -7.34 -3.78
CA GLN A 259 -16.30 -8.40 -4.57
C GLN A 259 -17.56 -7.88 -5.26
N LYS A 260 -18.44 -7.17 -4.53
CA LYS A 260 -19.65 -6.60 -5.12
C LYS A 260 -19.37 -5.52 -6.18
N VAL A 261 -18.38 -4.65 -5.96
CA VAL A 261 -17.95 -3.67 -6.97
C VAL A 261 -17.43 -4.36 -8.24
N ASN A 262 -16.65 -5.43 -8.09
CA ASN A 262 -16.14 -6.20 -9.22
C ASN A 262 -17.25 -6.95 -9.96
N GLU A 263 -18.22 -7.55 -9.26
CA GLU A 263 -19.43 -8.14 -9.85
C GLU A 263 -20.22 -7.11 -10.66
N ASP A 264 -20.40 -5.91 -10.12
CA ASP A 264 -21.12 -4.82 -10.77
C ASP A 264 -20.40 -4.29 -12.02
N ILE A 265 -19.07 -4.34 -12.05
CA ILE A 265 -18.27 -4.07 -13.27
C ILE A 265 -18.45 -5.18 -14.30
N ILE A 266 -18.43 -6.46 -13.88
CA ILE A 266 -18.66 -7.60 -14.78
C ILE A 266 -20.04 -7.50 -15.42
N GLU A 267 -21.07 -7.20 -14.64
CA GLU A 267 -22.44 -6.98 -15.14
C GLU A 267 -22.48 -5.85 -16.17
N ALA A 268 -21.93 -4.67 -15.84
CA ALA A 268 -21.87 -3.53 -16.77
C ALA A 268 -21.05 -3.82 -18.04
N LEU A 269 -19.99 -4.64 -17.94
CA LEU A 269 -19.21 -5.07 -19.10
C LEU A 269 -19.95 -6.09 -19.98
N ASN A 270 -20.99 -6.79 -19.51
CA ASN A 270 -21.67 -7.80 -20.33
C ASN A 270 -22.39 -7.19 -21.55
N ASP A 271 -22.95 -5.98 -21.40
CA ASP A 271 -23.64 -5.27 -22.47
C ASP A 271 -22.69 -4.62 -23.50
N VAL A 272 -21.41 -4.40 -23.12
CA VAL A 272 -20.42 -3.73 -23.97
C VAL A 272 -20.04 -4.62 -25.17
N ASP A 273 -20.33 -4.10 -26.35
CA ASP A 273 -19.90 -4.66 -27.63
C ASP A 273 -18.59 -3.98 -28.05
N ILE A 274 -17.56 -4.79 -28.35
CA ILE A 274 -16.21 -4.31 -28.69
C ILE A 274 -16.18 -3.71 -30.11
N ASP A 275 -17.10 -4.07 -30.99
CA ASP A 275 -17.11 -3.64 -32.39
C ASP A 275 -18.09 -2.50 -32.70
N ASP A 276 -19.07 -2.27 -31.83
CA ASP A 276 -20.06 -1.17 -31.92
C ASP A 276 -19.48 0.17 -31.39
N ASP A 277 -19.63 1.25 -32.14
CA ASP A 277 -19.13 2.59 -31.80
C ASP A 277 -20.07 3.42 -30.91
N LYS A 278 -21.26 2.91 -30.57
CA LYS A 278 -22.11 3.49 -29.51
C LYS A 278 -21.49 3.39 -28.12
N TRP A 279 -20.53 2.48 -27.93
CA TRP A 279 -19.75 2.30 -26.71
C TRP A 279 -18.46 3.11 -26.80
N SER A 280 -18.03 3.74 -25.70
CA SER A 280 -16.82 4.56 -25.72
C SER A 280 -15.58 3.72 -26.03
N GLU A 281 -14.51 4.35 -26.56
CA GLU A 281 -13.24 3.65 -26.78
C GLU A 281 -12.75 3.02 -25.46
N THR A 282 -12.89 3.75 -24.34
CA THR A 282 -12.57 3.29 -22.98
C THR A 282 -13.36 2.04 -22.57
N GLU A 283 -14.67 2.00 -22.79
CA GLU A 283 -15.51 0.83 -22.46
C GLU A 283 -15.08 -0.38 -23.28
N ARG A 284 -14.87 -0.19 -24.58
CA ARG A 284 -14.46 -1.24 -25.53
C ARG A 284 -13.07 -1.80 -25.21
N ILE A 285 -12.10 -0.93 -24.89
CA ILE A 285 -10.76 -1.32 -24.44
C ILE A 285 -10.84 -2.14 -23.13
N THR A 286 -11.61 -1.65 -22.16
CA THR A 286 -11.80 -2.32 -20.86
C THR A 286 -12.42 -3.71 -21.05
N LYS A 287 -13.46 -3.82 -21.90
CA LYS A 287 -14.10 -5.09 -22.26
C LYS A 287 -13.16 -6.06 -22.97
N ALA A 288 -12.37 -5.59 -23.94
CA ALA A 288 -11.40 -6.40 -24.67
C ALA A 288 -10.30 -6.97 -23.76
N ALA A 289 -9.74 -6.12 -22.88
CA ALA A 289 -8.76 -6.53 -21.88
C ALA A 289 -9.33 -7.55 -20.89
N TYR A 290 -10.54 -7.30 -20.39
CA TYR A 290 -11.25 -8.19 -19.47
C TYR A 290 -11.49 -9.56 -20.11
N GLN A 291 -12.05 -9.59 -21.32
CA GLN A 291 -12.39 -10.83 -22.00
C GLN A 291 -11.13 -11.66 -22.31
N SER A 292 -10.05 -11.05 -22.79
CA SER A 292 -8.79 -11.76 -23.03
C SER A 292 -8.18 -12.35 -21.75
N CYS A 293 -8.23 -11.60 -20.64
CA CYS A 293 -7.80 -12.09 -19.34
C CYS A 293 -8.62 -13.31 -18.88
N VAL A 294 -9.95 -13.24 -18.97
CA VAL A 294 -10.86 -14.33 -18.58
C VAL A 294 -10.63 -15.55 -19.48
N ASP A 295 -10.48 -15.35 -20.79
CA ASP A 295 -10.19 -16.41 -21.75
C ASP A 295 -8.83 -17.08 -21.48
N HIS A 296 -7.82 -16.34 -20.99
CA HIS A 296 -6.50 -16.88 -20.63
C HIS A 296 -6.50 -17.62 -19.29
N SER A 297 -7.33 -17.18 -18.35
CA SER A 297 -7.34 -17.67 -16.96
C SER A 297 -7.48 -19.19 -16.87
N GLY A 298 -6.59 -19.83 -16.10
CA GLY A 298 -6.56 -21.27 -15.90
C GLY A 298 -5.94 -22.10 -17.05
N LYS A 299 -5.60 -21.51 -18.20
CA LYS A 299 -4.87 -22.23 -19.27
C LYS A 299 -3.41 -22.46 -18.86
N LYS A 300 -2.93 -23.71 -18.94
CA LYS A 300 -1.50 -24.04 -18.81
C LYS A 300 -0.85 -24.00 -20.20
N SER A 301 0.16 -23.14 -20.39
CA SER A 301 0.92 -23.05 -21.64
C SER A 301 2.38 -22.66 -21.40
N ASN A 302 3.31 -23.35 -22.05
CA ASN A 302 4.71 -22.94 -22.07
C ASN A 302 4.97 -21.71 -22.96
N LYS A 303 4.04 -21.36 -23.87
CA LYS A 303 4.09 -20.14 -24.71
C LYS A 303 4.37 -18.90 -23.86
N SER A 304 3.71 -18.79 -22.71
CA SER A 304 3.87 -17.68 -21.76
C SER A 304 5.28 -17.57 -21.17
N ALA A 305 5.91 -18.70 -20.83
CA ALA A 305 7.29 -18.72 -20.37
C ALA A 305 8.29 -18.42 -21.51
N ILE A 306 7.98 -18.83 -22.74
CA ILE A 306 8.79 -18.55 -23.94
C ILE A 306 8.75 -17.06 -24.30
N GLU A 307 7.57 -16.43 -24.30
CA GLU A 307 7.42 -14.99 -24.55
C GLU A 307 8.13 -14.14 -23.48
N LEU A 308 8.09 -14.57 -22.21
CA LEU A 308 8.89 -13.95 -21.15
C LEU A 308 10.39 -14.20 -21.34
N LEU A 309 10.82 -15.38 -21.82
CA LEU A 309 12.21 -15.65 -22.18
C LEU A 309 12.70 -14.76 -23.32
N GLU A 310 11.88 -14.50 -24.34
CA GLU A 310 12.21 -13.57 -25.43
C GLU A 310 12.42 -12.15 -24.90
N TYR A 311 11.56 -11.69 -23.98
CA TYR A 311 11.74 -10.41 -23.29
C TYR A 311 13.02 -10.36 -22.45
N ILE A 312 13.32 -11.43 -21.68
CA ILE A 312 14.54 -11.55 -20.89
C ILE A 312 15.78 -11.53 -21.79
N LYS A 313 15.77 -12.26 -22.92
CA LYS A 313 16.87 -12.23 -23.91
C LYS A 313 17.04 -10.84 -24.51
N LYS A 314 15.96 -10.16 -24.89
CA LYS A 314 16.00 -8.77 -25.41
C LYS A 314 16.59 -7.78 -24.41
N ARG A 315 16.36 -7.99 -23.10
CA ARG A 315 16.77 -7.05 -22.04
C ARG A 315 18.10 -7.38 -21.38
N PHE A 316 18.55 -8.63 -21.41
CA PHE A 316 19.74 -9.08 -20.67
C PHE A 316 20.68 -9.99 -21.46
N GLY A 317 20.34 -10.41 -22.69
CA GLY A 317 21.08 -11.36 -23.52
C GLY A 317 20.88 -12.83 -23.13
N GLY A 318 20.96 -13.12 -21.82
CA GLY A 318 20.97 -14.50 -21.31
C GLY A 318 20.24 -14.72 -19.99
N VAL A 319 20.09 -16.00 -19.66
CA VAL A 319 19.53 -16.53 -18.40
C VAL A 319 20.66 -17.27 -17.66
N PRO A 320 21.37 -16.62 -16.72
CA PRO A 320 22.60 -17.18 -16.16
C PRO A 320 22.40 -18.46 -15.37
N PHE A 321 21.25 -18.64 -14.70
CA PHE A 321 20.93 -19.90 -14.01
C PHE A 321 20.70 -21.10 -14.95
N LEU A 322 20.68 -20.87 -16.27
CA LEU A 322 20.64 -21.89 -17.34
C LEU A 322 21.94 -21.88 -18.18
N ASP A 323 23.05 -21.36 -17.64
CA ASP A 323 24.36 -21.24 -18.31
C ASP A 323 24.37 -20.37 -19.59
N HIS A 324 23.34 -19.54 -19.78
CA HIS A 324 23.26 -18.57 -20.86
C HIS A 324 23.81 -17.23 -20.40
N LYS A 325 24.96 -16.83 -20.95
CA LYS A 325 25.67 -15.61 -20.54
C LYS A 325 24.90 -14.34 -20.90
N PRO A 326 24.90 -13.32 -20.04
CA PRO A 326 24.42 -11.98 -20.38
C PRO A 326 25.25 -11.32 -21.47
N ASP A 327 24.68 -10.29 -22.12
CA ASP A 327 25.44 -9.47 -23.06
C ASP A 327 26.60 -8.75 -22.35
N SER A 328 27.75 -8.71 -23.02
CA SER A 328 29.00 -8.16 -22.46
C SER A 328 28.90 -6.67 -22.16
N ASP A 329 28.25 -5.94 -23.06
CA ASP A 329 28.07 -4.49 -23.11
C ASP A 329 26.79 -3.99 -22.44
N LEU A 330 25.88 -4.90 -22.03
CA LEU A 330 24.64 -4.56 -21.32
C LEU A 330 24.87 -3.58 -20.16
N ASP A 331 24.26 -2.40 -20.28
CA ASP A 331 23.96 -1.49 -19.19
C ASP A 331 22.77 -2.03 -18.38
N LEU A 332 23.09 -2.57 -17.20
CA LEU A 332 22.10 -3.20 -16.35
C LEU A 332 21.07 -2.20 -15.79
N PHE A 333 21.44 -0.94 -15.57
CA PHE A 333 20.54 0.06 -14.99
C PHE A 333 19.66 0.71 -16.04
N GLU A 334 20.12 0.84 -17.29
CA GLU A 334 19.22 1.12 -18.41
C GLU A 334 18.18 0.00 -18.58
N ALA A 335 18.60 -1.27 -18.53
CA ALA A 335 17.70 -2.41 -18.62
C ALA A 335 16.68 -2.47 -17.46
N ILE A 336 17.10 -2.16 -16.23
CA ILE A 336 16.19 -2.02 -15.07
C ILE A 336 15.15 -0.91 -15.32
N GLY A 337 15.55 0.25 -15.88
CA GLY A 337 14.62 1.33 -16.21
C GLY A 337 13.57 0.93 -17.26
N TYR A 338 13.96 0.15 -18.28
CA TYR A 338 12.99 -0.42 -19.22
C TYR A 338 12.10 -1.49 -18.59
N VAL A 339 12.60 -2.33 -17.68
CA VAL A 339 11.75 -3.31 -16.97
C VAL A 339 10.72 -2.59 -16.11
N GLU A 340 11.10 -1.53 -15.42
CA GLU A 340 10.16 -0.75 -14.61
C GLU A 340 9.09 -0.09 -15.50
N GLN A 341 9.49 0.62 -16.57
CA GLN A 341 8.55 1.24 -17.53
C GLN A 341 7.64 0.22 -18.25
N GLU A 342 8.18 -0.90 -18.75
CA GLU A 342 7.43 -1.80 -19.64
C GLU A 342 6.66 -2.89 -18.89
N ARG A 343 7.09 -3.26 -17.68
CA ARG A 343 6.51 -4.37 -16.90
C ARG A 343 5.91 -3.94 -15.57
N ALA A 344 5.94 -2.64 -15.23
CA ALA A 344 5.49 -2.11 -13.95
C ALA A 344 6.17 -2.84 -12.77
N LEU A 345 7.51 -2.93 -12.82
CA LEU A 345 8.32 -3.72 -11.89
C LEU A 345 9.67 -3.03 -11.58
N GLY A 346 9.69 -2.20 -10.55
CA GLY A 346 10.93 -1.78 -9.88
C GLY A 346 11.55 -2.93 -9.09
N THR A 347 12.88 -2.90 -8.92
CA THR A 347 13.66 -4.09 -8.49
C THR A 347 14.75 -3.78 -7.45
N PHE A 348 15.93 -3.30 -7.86
CA PHE A 348 16.97 -2.84 -6.92
C PHE A 348 16.64 -1.47 -6.31
N MET A 349 15.89 -0.67 -7.05
CA MET A 349 15.29 0.60 -6.64
C MET A 349 13.93 0.70 -7.34
N SER A 350 13.17 1.72 -6.99
CA SER A 350 11.95 2.08 -7.71
C SER A 350 11.89 3.58 -7.95
N ALA A 351 11.15 3.96 -8.99
CA ALA A 351 10.90 5.33 -9.41
C ALA A 351 9.44 5.70 -9.21
N TRP A 352 9.19 6.99 -8.95
CA TRP A 352 7.84 7.54 -8.84
C TRP A 352 7.79 8.98 -9.30
N VAL A 353 6.74 9.40 -9.99
CA VAL A 353 6.50 10.83 -10.29
C VAL A 353 5.27 11.32 -9.52
N THR A 354 5.44 12.33 -8.69
CA THR A 354 4.36 13.05 -7.99
C THR A 354 4.79 14.50 -7.72
N VAL A 355 3.99 15.27 -7.01
CA VAL A 355 4.27 16.65 -6.62
C VAL A 355 5.67 16.78 -6.03
N ASP A 356 6.43 17.78 -6.49
CA ASP A 356 7.62 18.24 -5.80
C ASP A 356 7.19 18.83 -4.45
N GLN A 357 7.46 18.11 -3.37
CA GLN A 357 7.04 18.47 -2.01
C GLN A 357 7.54 19.86 -1.55
N LYS A 358 8.54 20.47 -2.19
CA LYS A 358 8.97 21.85 -1.91
C LYS A 358 8.66 22.83 -3.06
N LYS A 359 8.08 22.37 -4.17
CA LYS A 359 7.62 23.19 -5.31
C LYS A 359 6.28 22.65 -5.83
N ILE A 360 5.25 22.77 -5.00
CA ILE A 360 3.95 22.10 -5.14
C ILE A 360 3.15 22.39 -6.42
N THR A 361 3.60 23.28 -7.29
CA THR A 361 3.01 23.57 -8.60
C THR A 361 3.49 22.65 -9.72
N LYS A 362 4.56 21.87 -9.49
CA LYS A 362 5.11 20.90 -10.47
C LYS A 362 5.25 19.50 -9.88
N ASN A 363 5.31 18.50 -10.75
CA ASN A 363 5.75 17.16 -10.38
C ASN A 363 7.29 17.04 -10.43
N ALA A 364 7.84 16.02 -9.78
CA ALA A 364 9.26 15.64 -9.78
C ALA A 364 9.42 14.12 -9.76
N LEU A 365 10.55 13.63 -10.28
CA LEU A 365 10.93 12.23 -10.22
C LEU A 365 11.61 11.92 -8.88
N TYR A 366 11.02 11.00 -8.13
CA TYR A 366 11.55 10.41 -6.91
C TYR A 366 12.19 9.06 -7.23
N ILE A 367 13.33 8.74 -6.61
CA ILE A 367 13.95 7.42 -6.62
C ILE A 367 14.10 6.94 -5.18
N LEU A 368 13.59 5.74 -4.91
CA LEU A 368 13.43 5.17 -3.59
C LEU A 368 13.97 3.74 -3.47
N GLN A 369 14.11 3.29 -2.23
CA GLN A 369 14.35 1.88 -1.93
C GLN A 369 13.20 0.99 -2.45
N PRO A 370 13.46 -0.25 -2.88
CA PRO A 370 12.44 -1.10 -3.47
C PRO A 370 11.50 -1.68 -2.41
N THR A 371 10.26 -2.01 -2.78
CA THR A 371 9.41 -2.81 -1.90
C THR A 371 9.77 -4.30 -1.99
N LEU A 372 10.06 -4.87 -0.83
CA LEU A 372 10.51 -6.24 -0.68
C LEU A 372 9.37 -7.25 -0.94
N PRO A 373 9.64 -8.45 -1.50
CA PRO A 373 8.64 -9.52 -1.69
C PRO A 373 8.00 -10.04 -0.39
N MET A 374 8.67 -9.88 0.75
CA MET A 374 8.20 -10.23 2.10
C MET A 374 8.35 -9.01 3.05
N PRO A 375 7.82 -9.05 4.28
CA PRO A 375 8.14 -8.04 5.29
C PRO A 375 9.65 -7.92 5.49
N ARG A 376 10.15 -6.70 5.73
CA ARG A 376 11.58 -6.45 5.93
C ARG A 376 12.11 -7.26 7.11
N GLU A 377 11.30 -7.35 8.15
CA GLU A 377 11.54 -8.00 9.42
C GLU A 377 11.80 -9.50 9.24
N PHE A 378 11.15 -10.14 8.25
CA PHE A 378 11.35 -11.56 7.93
C PHE A 378 12.75 -11.85 7.34
N TYR A 379 13.41 -10.84 6.76
CA TYR A 379 14.78 -10.97 6.25
C TYR A 379 15.84 -10.64 7.32
N VAL A 380 15.55 -9.70 8.23
CA VAL A 380 16.55 -9.09 9.12
C VAL A 380 16.52 -9.60 10.56
N LEU A 381 15.40 -10.15 11.04
CA LEU A 381 15.26 -10.61 12.43
C LEU A 381 15.49 -12.13 12.55
N PRO A 382 16.40 -12.61 13.42
CA PRO A 382 16.78 -14.02 13.49
C PRO A 382 15.62 -15.02 13.72
N GLN A 383 14.56 -14.62 14.43
CA GLN A 383 13.40 -15.47 14.72
C GLN A 383 12.60 -15.87 13.46
N PHE A 384 12.79 -15.18 12.34
CA PHE A 384 12.12 -15.47 11.06
C PHE A 384 13.01 -16.23 10.06
N ALA A 385 14.10 -16.87 10.52
CA ALA A 385 14.99 -17.66 9.65
C ALA A 385 14.26 -18.72 8.81
N THR A 386 13.17 -19.29 9.32
CA THR A 386 12.29 -20.23 8.58
C THR A 386 11.65 -19.58 7.36
N GLU A 387 11.27 -18.30 7.42
CA GLU A 387 10.66 -17.60 6.28
C GLU A 387 11.66 -17.31 5.16
N LEU A 388 12.92 -17.04 5.52
CA LEU A 388 14.00 -16.92 4.54
C LEU A 388 14.29 -18.25 3.82
N ASP A 389 14.25 -19.37 4.55
CA ASP A 389 14.37 -20.72 3.96
C ASP A 389 13.14 -21.08 3.10
N ASN A 390 11.93 -20.76 3.55
CA ASN A 390 10.70 -20.89 2.76
C ASN A 390 10.77 -20.08 1.45
N ARG A 391 11.26 -18.84 1.49
CA ARG A 391 11.48 -18.00 0.31
C ARG A 391 12.51 -18.60 -0.65
N SER A 392 13.65 -19.07 -0.14
CA SER A 392 14.67 -19.77 -0.91
C SER A 392 14.12 -21.02 -1.62
N LYS A 393 13.30 -21.82 -0.92
CA LYS A 393 12.59 -22.98 -1.49
C LYS A 393 11.58 -22.60 -2.57
N ALA A 394 10.80 -21.52 -2.36
CA ALA A 394 9.85 -21.03 -3.37
C ALA A 394 10.56 -20.55 -4.64
N ILE A 395 11.65 -19.78 -4.50
CA ILE A 395 12.49 -19.33 -5.62
C ILE A 395 13.03 -20.53 -6.39
N LEU A 396 13.57 -21.54 -5.71
CA LEU A 396 14.08 -22.76 -6.32
C LEU A 396 13.03 -23.48 -7.19
N LYS A 397 11.79 -23.58 -6.70
CA LYS A 397 10.71 -24.23 -7.46
C LYS A 397 10.32 -23.43 -8.71
N VAL A 398 10.13 -22.12 -8.59
CA VAL A 398 9.80 -21.23 -9.71
C VAL A 398 10.89 -21.27 -10.79
N MET A 399 12.18 -21.25 -10.40
CA MET A 399 13.29 -21.36 -11.35
C MET A 399 13.39 -22.72 -12.03
N LYS A 400 13.10 -23.83 -11.31
CA LYS A 400 13.00 -25.17 -11.91
C LYS A 400 11.85 -25.27 -12.90
N LYS A 401 10.69 -24.67 -12.59
CA LYS A 401 9.54 -24.65 -13.51
C LYS A 401 9.88 -23.88 -14.78
N PHE A 402 10.53 -22.73 -14.66
CA PHE A 402 11.00 -21.96 -15.81
C PHE A 402 11.98 -22.75 -16.68
N ALA A 403 12.96 -23.43 -16.06
CA ALA A 403 13.86 -24.32 -16.80
C ALA A 403 13.10 -25.41 -17.58
N ALA A 404 12.10 -26.04 -16.97
CA ALA A 404 11.31 -27.10 -17.59
C ALA A 404 10.37 -26.62 -18.71
N ASP A 405 9.90 -25.37 -18.67
CA ASP A 405 9.03 -24.82 -19.72
C ASP A 405 9.80 -24.32 -20.95
N VAL A 406 11.07 -23.95 -20.79
CA VAL A 406 11.88 -23.32 -21.86
C VAL A 406 13.05 -24.16 -22.38
N LEU A 407 13.32 -25.34 -21.79
CA LEU A 407 14.38 -26.27 -22.20
C LEU A 407 13.85 -27.68 -22.44
N VAL A 408 14.53 -28.42 -23.33
CA VAL A 408 14.27 -29.86 -23.57
C VAL A 408 14.89 -30.74 -22.48
N ASP A 409 16.06 -30.36 -21.96
CA ASP A 409 16.76 -31.03 -20.84
C ASP A 409 17.06 -30.00 -19.73
N PRO A 410 16.12 -29.78 -18.79
CA PRO A 410 16.35 -28.91 -17.64
C PRO A 410 17.23 -29.58 -16.56
N ASP A 411 17.40 -30.91 -16.58
CA ASP A 411 18.01 -31.64 -15.48
C ASP A 411 19.53 -31.43 -15.39
N LYS A 412 20.17 -31.17 -16.54
CA LYS A 412 21.55 -30.67 -16.63
C LYS A 412 21.82 -29.43 -15.74
N TYR A 413 20.80 -28.60 -15.47
CA TYR A 413 20.95 -27.30 -14.79
C TYR A 413 20.59 -27.32 -13.30
N GLN A 414 20.12 -28.44 -12.74
CA GLN A 414 19.56 -28.50 -11.37
C GLN A 414 20.49 -27.96 -10.28
N ASN A 415 21.80 -28.22 -10.37
CA ASN A 415 22.79 -27.71 -9.41
C ASN A 415 23.00 -26.19 -9.54
N LEU A 416 23.00 -25.67 -10.77
CA LEU A 416 23.15 -24.25 -11.05
C LEU A 416 21.92 -23.46 -10.58
N ILE A 417 20.72 -23.99 -10.88
CA ILE A 417 19.44 -23.45 -10.40
C ILE A 417 19.39 -23.42 -8.86
N LYS A 418 19.78 -24.53 -8.19
CA LYS A 418 19.82 -24.60 -6.72
C LYS A 418 20.75 -23.55 -6.11
N LYS A 419 21.95 -23.37 -6.68
CA LYS A 419 22.90 -22.35 -6.24
C LYS A 419 22.33 -20.94 -6.48
N ALA A 420 21.79 -20.67 -7.67
CA ALA A 420 21.24 -19.38 -8.02
C ALA A 420 20.06 -18.98 -7.11
N ALA A 421 19.14 -19.90 -6.80
CA ALA A 421 18.03 -19.64 -5.87
C ALA A 421 18.51 -19.20 -4.48
N GLN A 422 19.53 -19.86 -3.94
CA GLN A 422 20.16 -19.49 -2.66
C GLN A 422 20.87 -18.13 -2.73
N GLU A 423 21.51 -17.81 -3.87
CA GLU A 423 22.16 -16.51 -4.08
C GLU A 423 21.14 -15.37 -4.21
N VAL A 424 19.98 -15.61 -4.85
CA VAL A 424 18.89 -14.63 -4.96
C VAL A 424 18.23 -14.38 -3.60
N ALA A 425 17.94 -15.42 -2.80
CA ALA A 425 17.41 -15.24 -1.45
C ALA A 425 18.37 -14.44 -0.55
N LYS A 426 19.68 -14.69 -0.65
CA LYS A 426 20.72 -13.90 0.02
C LYS A 426 20.83 -12.46 -0.52
N MET A 427 20.50 -12.23 -1.78
CA MET A 427 20.42 -10.88 -2.35
C MET A 427 19.25 -10.09 -1.78
N GLU A 428 18.05 -10.68 -1.75
CA GLU A 428 16.86 -10.11 -1.10
C GLU A 428 17.15 -9.74 0.36
N GLN A 429 17.83 -10.62 1.11
CA GLN A 429 18.22 -10.35 2.49
C GLN A 429 19.17 -9.15 2.62
N LYS A 430 20.21 -9.06 1.79
CA LYS A 430 21.16 -7.93 1.81
C LYS A 430 20.49 -6.60 1.46
N ILE A 431 19.57 -6.61 0.50
CA ILE A 431 18.75 -5.44 0.16
C ILE A 431 17.92 -5.03 1.38
N ALA A 432 17.19 -5.96 2.01
CA ALA A 432 16.36 -5.69 3.19
C ALA A 432 17.15 -5.20 4.42
N GLN A 433 18.39 -5.64 4.60
CA GLN A 433 19.27 -5.13 5.65
C GLN A 433 19.67 -3.66 5.42
N ALA A 434 19.77 -3.23 4.16
CA ALA A 434 20.15 -1.87 3.79
C ALA A 434 18.96 -0.89 3.67
N THR A 435 17.72 -1.39 3.49
CA THR A 435 16.53 -0.53 3.46
C THR A 435 16.23 0.06 4.85
N TRP A 436 15.65 1.26 4.86
CA TRP A 436 15.11 1.89 6.06
C TRP A 436 13.85 1.14 6.52
N PRO A 437 13.65 0.96 7.83
CA PRO A 437 12.37 0.50 8.39
C PRO A 437 11.26 1.55 8.22
N ASP A 438 10.00 1.11 8.28
CA ASP A 438 8.83 1.95 7.96
C ASP A 438 8.63 3.14 8.92
N LYS A 439 9.08 3.03 10.18
CA LYS A 439 9.02 4.13 11.16
C LYS A 439 9.89 5.32 10.75
N GLU A 440 11.07 5.10 10.15
CA GLU A 440 11.92 6.15 9.59
C GLU A 440 11.31 6.77 8.33
N LEU A 441 10.51 6.01 7.56
CA LEU A 441 9.78 6.49 6.39
C LEU A 441 8.61 7.45 6.70
N SER A 442 8.27 7.67 7.98
CA SER A 442 7.32 8.71 8.39
C SER A 442 7.90 10.12 8.36
N ASN A 443 9.23 10.29 8.30
CA ASN A 443 9.89 11.61 8.28
C ASN A 443 10.18 12.06 6.85
N TYR A 444 9.35 12.96 6.31
CA TYR A 444 9.42 13.40 4.91
C TYR A 444 10.59 14.35 4.64
N ALA A 445 10.97 15.20 5.59
CA ALA A 445 12.10 16.12 5.39
C ALA A 445 13.43 15.38 5.19
N GLN A 446 13.62 14.24 5.87
CA GLN A 446 14.78 13.36 5.65
C GLN A 446 14.75 12.62 4.30
N GLN A 447 13.57 12.49 3.69
CA GLN A 447 13.37 11.88 2.37
C GLN A 447 13.43 12.89 1.21
N TYR A 448 13.52 14.18 1.50
CA TYR A 448 13.65 15.21 0.47
C TYR A 448 15.13 15.53 0.20
N ASN A 449 15.81 14.72 -0.61
CA ASN A 449 17.20 14.94 -1.01
C ASN A 449 17.29 15.17 -2.53
N LYS A 450 17.21 16.43 -2.97
CA LYS A 450 17.20 16.77 -4.40
C LYS A 450 18.61 16.82 -4.98
N PHE A 451 18.82 16.16 -6.12
CA PHE A 451 20.06 16.17 -6.91
C PHE A 451 19.80 16.62 -8.34
N ASP A 452 20.82 17.24 -8.94
CA ASP A 452 20.98 17.29 -10.40
C ASP A 452 21.44 15.91 -10.90
N VAL A 453 20.98 15.45 -12.07
CA VAL A 453 21.23 14.08 -12.56
C VAL A 453 22.70 13.82 -12.92
N GLU A 454 23.43 14.80 -13.45
CA GLU A 454 24.87 14.62 -13.72
C GLU A 454 25.66 14.53 -12.40
N THR A 455 25.31 15.38 -11.43
CA THR A 455 25.87 15.36 -10.07
C THR A 455 25.58 14.04 -9.36
N LEU A 456 24.36 13.52 -9.48
CA LEU A 456 23.95 12.24 -8.94
C LEU A 456 24.73 11.08 -9.57
N ASN A 457 24.89 11.09 -10.90
CA ASN A 457 25.62 10.07 -11.64
C ASN A 457 27.12 10.07 -11.26
N ALA A 458 27.71 11.25 -11.03
CA ALA A 458 29.07 11.37 -10.48
C ALA A 458 29.18 10.91 -9.02
N THR A 459 28.13 11.07 -8.22
CA THR A 459 28.07 10.63 -6.81
C THR A 459 27.93 9.11 -6.69
N TYR A 460 27.17 8.48 -7.61
CA TYR A 460 26.89 7.05 -7.62
C TYR A 460 27.29 6.39 -8.96
N PRO A 461 28.59 6.40 -9.31
CA PRO A 461 29.07 6.06 -10.66
C PRO A 461 28.83 4.61 -11.10
N ASN A 462 28.56 3.69 -10.18
CA ASN A 462 28.31 2.28 -10.51
C ASN A 462 26.84 1.97 -10.84
N LEU A 463 25.96 2.98 -10.80
CA LEU A 463 24.51 2.82 -10.98
C LEU A 463 23.96 3.40 -12.30
N ASN A 464 24.81 4.04 -13.12
CA ASN A 464 24.45 4.75 -14.36
C ASN A 464 23.04 5.40 -14.36
N LEU A 465 22.78 6.21 -13.33
CA LEU A 465 21.44 6.74 -13.04
C LEU A 465 20.92 7.67 -14.15
N LYS A 466 21.81 8.21 -14.97
CA LYS A 466 21.46 8.95 -16.19
C LYS A 466 20.75 8.07 -17.24
N ASN A 467 21.25 6.86 -17.50
CA ASN A 467 20.59 5.94 -18.43
C ASN A 467 19.32 5.31 -17.84
N TYR A 468 19.32 4.98 -16.54
CA TYR A 468 18.11 4.56 -15.83
C TYR A 468 16.98 5.60 -15.97
N THR A 469 17.24 6.86 -15.60
CA THR A 469 16.23 7.93 -15.67
C THR A 469 15.78 8.26 -17.09
N ARG A 470 16.65 8.14 -18.10
CA ARG A 470 16.24 8.20 -19.52
C ARG A 470 15.26 7.09 -19.86
N ALA A 471 15.61 5.83 -19.58
CA ALA A 471 14.82 4.66 -19.96
C ALA A 471 13.40 4.70 -19.38
N LEU A 472 13.22 5.20 -18.14
CA LEU A 472 11.91 5.38 -17.51
C LEU A 472 10.97 6.29 -18.32
N VAL A 473 11.48 7.39 -18.88
CA VAL A 473 10.63 8.45 -19.49
C VAL A 473 10.67 8.49 -21.02
N GLU A 474 11.51 7.66 -21.65
CA GLU A 474 11.70 7.64 -23.10
C GLU A 474 10.38 7.42 -23.87
N SER A 475 9.54 6.48 -23.44
CA SER A 475 8.30 6.16 -24.17
C SER A 475 7.13 7.12 -23.92
N VAL A 476 7.27 8.09 -23.00
CA VAL A 476 6.32 9.21 -22.83
C VAL A 476 6.79 10.49 -23.51
N GLY A 477 7.91 10.46 -24.24
CA GLY A 477 8.44 11.62 -24.98
C GLY A 477 8.89 12.79 -24.09
N SER A 478 9.17 12.52 -22.81
CA SER A 478 9.66 13.57 -21.89
C SER A 478 11.07 14.02 -22.27
N PRO A 479 11.39 15.32 -22.11
CA PRO A 479 12.78 15.77 -22.05
C PRO A 479 13.57 14.99 -20.99
N LEU A 480 14.89 14.90 -21.17
CA LEU A 480 15.79 14.30 -20.19
C LEU A 480 15.61 14.93 -18.81
N ILE A 481 15.42 14.09 -17.80
CA ILE A 481 15.21 14.53 -16.42
C ILE A 481 16.48 15.21 -15.90
N LYS A 482 16.34 16.46 -15.44
CA LYS A 482 17.45 17.27 -14.92
C LYS A 482 17.58 17.18 -13.39
N GLU A 483 16.45 17.17 -12.69
CA GLU A 483 16.39 17.11 -11.23
C GLU A 483 15.68 15.83 -10.79
N VAL A 484 16.21 15.13 -9.78
CA VAL A 484 15.53 14.01 -9.11
C VAL A 484 15.63 14.15 -7.59
N ILE A 485 14.73 13.48 -6.87
CA ILE A 485 14.70 13.45 -5.40
C ILE A 485 15.01 12.03 -4.93
N ILE A 486 16.08 11.86 -4.16
CA ILE A 486 16.44 10.57 -3.56
C ILE A 486 15.85 10.49 -2.15
N THR A 487 15.02 9.49 -1.89
CA THR A 487 14.34 9.35 -0.58
C THR A 487 15.21 8.69 0.48
N GLN A 488 16.09 7.75 0.10
CA GLN A 488 17.03 7.10 1.01
C GLN A 488 18.47 7.12 0.45
N PRO A 489 19.21 8.26 0.57
CA PRO A 489 20.56 8.38 0.00
C PRO A 489 21.57 7.35 0.53
N SER A 490 21.39 6.86 1.76
CA SER A 490 22.23 5.78 2.33
C SER A 490 21.96 4.43 1.68
N TYR A 491 20.71 4.14 1.27
CA TYR A 491 20.37 2.94 0.52
C TYR A 491 20.94 2.98 -0.91
N ILE A 492 20.82 4.13 -1.60
CA ILE A 492 21.45 4.31 -2.92
C ILE A 492 22.98 4.24 -2.82
N GLY A 493 23.58 4.74 -1.74
CA GLY A 493 25.00 4.55 -1.42
C GLY A 493 25.38 3.08 -1.23
N PHE A 494 24.57 2.30 -0.52
CA PHE A 494 24.75 0.84 -0.41
C PHE A 494 24.69 0.15 -1.78
N LEU A 495 23.72 0.49 -2.63
CA LEU A 495 23.66 -0.05 -4.00
C LEU A 495 24.91 0.31 -4.79
N ASN A 496 25.35 1.56 -4.76
CA ASN A 496 26.57 1.98 -5.47
C ASN A 496 27.81 1.18 -5.03
N ILE A 497 27.89 0.77 -3.76
CA ILE A 497 28.94 -0.12 -3.24
C ILE A 497 28.72 -1.57 -3.67
N LEU A 498 27.47 -2.05 -3.67
CA LEU A 498 27.10 -3.40 -4.11
C LEU A 498 27.54 -3.63 -5.56
N PHE A 499 27.30 -2.66 -6.45
CA PHE A 499 27.64 -2.72 -7.87
C PHE A 499 29.07 -2.27 -8.21
N ALA A 500 29.86 -1.78 -7.23
CA ALA A 500 31.26 -1.38 -7.44
C ALA A 500 32.23 -2.55 -7.72
N LYS A 501 31.83 -3.80 -7.45
CA LYS A 501 32.70 -4.98 -7.54
C LYS A 501 32.49 -5.69 -8.88
N HIS A 502 33.62 -6.06 -9.51
CA HIS A 502 33.76 -6.55 -10.89
C HIS A 502 32.65 -7.48 -11.45
N GLN A 503 32.58 -7.51 -12.79
CA GLN A 503 31.62 -8.23 -13.67
C GLN A 503 31.12 -9.62 -13.22
N TRP A 504 31.88 -10.35 -12.39
CA TRP A 504 31.50 -11.64 -11.79
C TRP A 504 30.17 -11.64 -11.01
N TYR A 505 29.65 -10.48 -10.60
CA TYR A 505 28.34 -10.38 -9.96
C TYR A 505 27.16 -10.14 -10.93
N LYS A 506 27.41 -9.78 -12.21
CA LYS A 506 26.38 -9.43 -13.21
C LYS A 506 25.33 -10.53 -13.37
N GLU A 507 25.78 -11.78 -13.44
CA GLU A 507 24.93 -12.97 -13.52
C GLU A 507 23.98 -13.13 -12.32
N LYS A 508 24.44 -12.81 -11.11
CA LYS A 508 23.64 -12.93 -9.87
C LYS A 508 22.56 -11.85 -9.78
N TYR A 509 22.88 -10.64 -10.24
CA TYR A 509 21.91 -9.56 -10.33
C TYR A 509 20.83 -9.86 -11.37
N ILE A 510 21.19 -10.40 -12.53
CA ILE A 510 20.23 -10.81 -13.57
C ILE A 510 19.37 -11.98 -13.08
N ASN A 511 19.93 -12.97 -12.38
CA ASN A 511 19.13 -14.02 -11.74
C ASN A 511 18.11 -13.45 -10.75
N TYR A 512 18.46 -12.42 -9.97
CA TYR A 512 17.52 -11.73 -9.08
C TYR A 512 16.41 -11.02 -9.87
N LEU A 513 16.74 -10.27 -10.94
CA LEU A 513 15.76 -9.58 -11.78
C LEU A 513 14.78 -10.57 -12.42
N ILE A 514 15.29 -11.68 -12.98
CA ILE A 514 14.46 -12.73 -13.59
C ILE A 514 13.53 -13.35 -12.53
N VAL A 515 14.03 -13.65 -11.33
CA VAL A 515 13.18 -14.17 -10.25
C VAL A 515 12.08 -13.18 -9.86
N GLN A 516 12.35 -11.87 -9.80
CA GLN A 516 11.28 -10.89 -9.53
C GLN A 516 10.21 -10.93 -10.64
N MET A 517 10.59 -10.95 -11.92
CA MET A 517 9.64 -11.08 -13.04
C MET A 517 8.84 -12.39 -12.99
N LEU A 518 9.46 -13.53 -12.68
CA LEU A 518 8.77 -14.83 -12.63
C LEU A 518 7.68 -14.92 -11.55
N PHE A 519 7.86 -14.22 -10.42
CA PHE A 519 6.80 -14.11 -9.42
C PHE A 519 5.79 -12.99 -9.75
N ASP A 520 6.23 -11.88 -10.34
CA ASP A 520 5.34 -10.77 -10.70
C ASP A 520 4.37 -11.11 -11.84
N GLU A 521 4.79 -12.00 -12.74
CA GLU A 521 3.97 -12.50 -13.85
C GLU A 521 3.37 -13.89 -13.55
N ALA A 522 3.33 -14.32 -12.29
CA ALA A 522 2.85 -15.66 -11.91
C ALA A 522 1.39 -15.93 -12.33
N ASP A 523 0.49 -14.93 -12.21
CA ASP A 523 -0.90 -15.04 -12.71
C ASP A 523 -0.96 -15.23 -14.23
N TYR A 524 -0.01 -14.65 -14.97
CA TYR A 524 0.09 -14.80 -16.42
C TYR A 524 0.69 -16.15 -16.82
N LEU A 525 1.77 -16.57 -16.15
CA LEU A 525 2.46 -17.84 -16.39
C LEU A 525 1.62 -19.06 -15.96
N GLY A 526 0.73 -18.89 -14.98
CA GLY A 526 -0.22 -19.90 -14.51
C GLY A 526 0.43 -21.10 -13.82
N GLY A 527 -0.36 -22.15 -13.59
CA GLY A 527 0.09 -23.42 -13.00
C GLY A 527 1.00 -23.25 -11.78
N ASP A 528 2.11 -23.98 -11.77
CA ASP A 528 3.05 -24.06 -10.65
C ASP A 528 3.65 -22.68 -10.25
N TYR A 529 3.77 -21.71 -11.17
CA TYR A 529 4.20 -20.35 -10.83
C TYR A 529 3.18 -19.67 -9.93
N LEU A 530 1.91 -19.76 -10.32
CA LEU A 530 0.78 -19.18 -9.61
C LEU A 530 0.54 -19.90 -8.28
N GLU A 531 0.64 -21.23 -8.25
CA GLU A 531 0.56 -22.02 -7.02
C GLU A 531 1.66 -21.64 -6.01
N GLU A 532 2.90 -21.42 -6.47
CA GLU A 532 4.02 -21.00 -5.60
C GLU A 532 3.95 -19.52 -5.19
N ALA A 533 3.46 -18.63 -6.06
CA ALA A 533 3.15 -17.25 -5.70
C ALA A 533 2.04 -17.18 -4.63
N ARG A 534 0.95 -17.94 -4.80
CA ARG A 534 -0.12 -18.07 -3.79
C ARG A 534 0.40 -18.64 -2.48
N ARG A 535 1.17 -19.74 -2.49
CA ARG A 535 1.70 -20.36 -1.24
C ARG A 535 2.70 -19.46 -0.51
N SER A 536 3.51 -18.69 -1.23
CA SER A 536 4.40 -17.68 -0.61
C SER A 536 3.67 -16.38 -0.23
N ALA A 537 2.36 -16.29 -0.49
CA ALA A 537 1.54 -15.10 -0.33
C ALA A 537 2.21 -13.86 -0.95
N TYR A 538 2.77 -14.05 -2.16
CA TYR A 538 3.36 -13.01 -2.98
C TYR A 538 2.27 -12.03 -3.43
N VAL A 539 2.67 -10.77 -3.60
CA VAL A 539 1.80 -9.67 -4.07
C VAL A 539 2.51 -9.08 -5.29
N PRO A 540 1.84 -8.90 -6.44
CA PRO A 540 2.43 -8.21 -7.60
C PRO A 540 2.97 -6.83 -7.20
N TYR A 541 4.07 -6.39 -7.82
CA TYR A 541 4.73 -5.11 -7.56
C TYR A 541 3.74 -3.96 -7.61
N ALA A 542 2.92 -3.89 -8.66
CA ALA A 542 1.92 -2.83 -8.85
C ALA A 542 0.86 -2.76 -7.73
N GLN A 543 0.73 -3.80 -6.89
CA GLN A 543 -0.17 -3.87 -5.73
C GLN A 543 0.55 -3.76 -4.38
N ARG A 544 1.89 -3.81 -4.34
CA ARG A 544 2.70 -3.53 -3.13
C ARG A 544 2.90 -2.04 -2.87
N HIS A 545 2.84 -1.22 -3.91
CA HIS A 545 3.09 0.21 -3.82
C HIS A 545 1.76 0.94 -3.63
N GLY A 546 1.75 1.85 -2.67
CA GLY A 546 0.75 2.91 -2.65
C GLY A 546 1.10 4.03 -3.61
N HIS A 547 0.10 4.82 -3.98
CA HIS A 547 0.35 6.02 -4.76
C HIS A 547 0.82 7.16 -3.85
N GLY A 548 1.96 7.77 -4.19
CA GLY A 548 2.66 8.75 -3.35
C GLY A 548 3.92 8.19 -2.69
N VAL A 549 4.70 9.04 -2.02
CA VAL A 549 6.08 8.69 -1.63
C VAL A 549 6.15 7.57 -0.57
N THR A 550 5.15 7.41 0.31
CA THR A 550 5.15 6.38 1.39
C THR A 550 3.78 5.90 1.89
N ARG A 551 2.64 6.13 1.18
CA ARG A 551 1.31 5.81 1.73
C ARG A 551 0.29 5.22 0.75
N ILE A 552 0.24 3.89 0.71
CA ILE A 552 -0.97 3.07 0.93
C ILE A 552 -0.45 1.83 1.69
N GLY A 553 -1.21 1.30 2.65
CA GLY A 553 -0.85 0.01 3.27
C GLY A 553 -0.71 -1.07 2.19
N ARG A 554 0.32 -1.93 2.28
CA ARG A 554 0.50 -2.97 1.25
C ARG A 554 -0.77 -3.83 1.19
N ARG A 555 -1.41 -3.93 0.02
CA ARG A 555 -2.54 -4.85 -0.15
C ARG A 555 -2.02 -6.26 0.15
N LEU A 556 -2.52 -6.85 1.25
CA LEU A 556 -2.23 -8.25 1.56
C LEU A 556 -2.74 -9.12 0.40
N SER A 557 -1.97 -10.17 0.08
CA SER A 557 -2.19 -10.97 -1.12
C SER A 557 -3.64 -11.45 -1.21
N ARG A 558 -4.33 -11.00 -2.26
CA ARG A 558 -5.68 -11.46 -2.61
C ARG A 558 -5.58 -12.82 -3.25
N GLN A 559 -5.50 -13.83 -2.40
CA GLN A 559 -5.97 -15.14 -2.79
C GLN A 559 -7.48 -15.01 -3.07
N PHE A 560 -7.95 -15.76 -4.07
CA PHE A 560 -9.36 -15.96 -4.37
C PHE A 560 -9.35 -17.31 -5.07
N ASP A 561 -9.76 -18.39 -4.40
CA ASP A 561 -9.51 -19.75 -4.89
C ASP A 561 -10.83 -20.52 -5.07
N GLY A 562 -11.81 -19.86 -5.73
CA GLY A 562 -13.17 -20.38 -5.95
C GLY A 562 -13.62 -20.27 -7.41
N LYS A 563 -14.44 -21.22 -7.87
CA LYS A 563 -14.72 -21.51 -9.30
C LYS A 563 -15.27 -20.37 -10.21
N ASN A 564 -15.70 -19.23 -9.66
CA ASN A 564 -16.00 -18.01 -10.44
C ASN A 564 -14.77 -17.06 -10.56
N GLU A 565 -13.58 -17.58 -10.26
CA GLU A 565 -12.29 -16.91 -10.06
C GLU A 565 -11.89 -15.90 -11.14
N ALA A 566 -11.99 -16.31 -12.40
CA ALA A 566 -11.39 -15.61 -13.53
C ALA A 566 -11.93 -14.18 -13.66
N ASN A 567 -13.25 -14.01 -13.58
CA ASN A 567 -13.90 -12.72 -13.79
C ASN A 567 -13.47 -11.69 -12.73
N LEU A 568 -13.53 -12.05 -11.44
CA LEU A 568 -13.17 -11.16 -10.34
C LEU A 568 -11.68 -10.82 -10.35
N LYS A 569 -10.80 -11.79 -10.64
CA LYS A 569 -9.35 -11.56 -10.77
C LYS A 569 -9.02 -10.64 -11.94
N CYS A 570 -9.68 -10.82 -13.07
CA CYS A 570 -9.45 -10.00 -14.25
C CYS A 570 -9.93 -8.55 -14.04
N VAL A 571 -11.07 -8.32 -13.40
CA VAL A 571 -11.47 -6.95 -13.03
C VAL A 571 -10.49 -6.31 -12.04
N ASP A 572 -9.94 -7.06 -11.08
CA ASP A 572 -8.97 -6.50 -10.14
C ASP A 572 -7.62 -6.18 -10.80
N LEU A 573 -7.15 -7.05 -11.71
CA LEU A 573 -5.98 -6.80 -12.55
C LEU A 573 -6.18 -5.55 -13.40
N LEU A 574 -7.33 -5.41 -14.08
CA LEU A 574 -7.65 -4.21 -14.86
C LEU A 574 -7.77 -2.96 -13.97
N THR A 575 -8.34 -3.08 -12.78
CA THR A 575 -8.44 -1.97 -11.81
C THR A 575 -7.07 -1.54 -11.28
N THR A 576 -6.08 -2.44 -11.30
CA THR A 576 -4.68 -2.15 -10.97
C THR A 576 -3.93 -1.46 -12.12
N TYR A 577 -4.13 -1.91 -13.36
CA TYR A 577 -3.32 -1.48 -14.52
C TYR A 577 -4.00 -0.49 -15.49
N MET A 578 -5.32 -0.30 -15.40
CA MET A 578 -6.09 0.69 -16.16
C MET A 578 -7.18 1.27 -15.25
N PRO A 579 -6.80 1.97 -14.16
CA PRO A 579 -7.70 2.31 -13.06
C PRO A 579 -8.92 3.12 -13.49
N PHE A 580 -8.75 4.07 -14.42
CA PHE A 580 -9.85 4.89 -14.92
C PHE A 580 -10.76 4.17 -15.94
N GLY A 581 -10.32 3.05 -16.53
CA GLY A 581 -11.16 2.21 -17.39
C GLY A 581 -12.26 1.51 -16.58
N THR A 582 -11.88 0.70 -15.58
CA THR A 582 -12.86 0.02 -14.71
C THR A 582 -13.66 1.01 -13.86
N GLY A 583 -13.03 2.12 -13.43
CA GLY A 583 -13.70 3.21 -12.72
C GLY A 583 -14.80 3.89 -13.56
N TYR A 584 -14.55 4.15 -14.85
CA TYR A 584 -15.55 4.74 -15.74
C TYR A 584 -16.74 3.81 -15.95
N VAL A 585 -16.49 2.53 -16.25
CA VAL A 585 -17.53 1.50 -16.41
C VAL A 585 -18.37 1.38 -15.13
N TYR A 586 -17.72 1.25 -13.97
CA TYR A 586 -18.43 1.12 -12.70
C TYR A 586 -19.36 2.29 -12.45
N VAL A 587 -18.84 3.52 -12.47
CA VAL A 587 -19.62 4.72 -12.12
C VAL A 587 -20.70 5.02 -13.16
N LYS A 588 -20.43 4.81 -14.46
CA LYS A 588 -21.44 4.97 -15.54
C LYS A 588 -22.67 4.08 -15.32
N SER A 589 -22.50 2.88 -14.77
CA SER A 589 -23.61 1.96 -14.47
C SER A 589 -24.50 2.41 -13.29
N ARG A 590 -24.03 3.31 -12.41
CA ARG A 590 -24.72 3.72 -11.17
C ARG A 590 -25.77 4.80 -11.44
N LYS A 591 -27.06 4.44 -11.45
CA LYS A 591 -28.17 5.37 -11.77
C LYS A 591 -28.28 6.58 -10.82
N ASN A 592 -28.05 6.37 -9.53
CA ASN A 592 -28.17 7.38 -8.47
C ASN A 592 -26.86 8.12 -8.14
N ARG A 593 -25.87 8.09 -9.04
CA ARG A 593 -24.49 8.58 -8.78
C ARG A 593 -24.40 10.03 -8.29
N GLU A 594 -25.22 10.93 -8.82
CA GLU A 594 -25.24 12.34 -8.41
C GLU A 594 -25.90 12.55 -7.04
N GLU A 595 -26.93 11.76 -6.70
CA GLU A 595 -27.55 11.81 -5.38
C GLU A 595 -26.57 11.30 -4.31
N THR A 596 -25.90 10.18 -4.59
CA THR A 596 -24.81 9.65 -3.75
C THR A 596 -23.66 10.66 -3.60
N PHE A 597 -23.21 11.30 -4.68
CA PHE A 597 -22.19 12.36 -4.63
C PHE A 597 -22.58 13.50 -3.68
N ASN A 598 -23.82 14.00 -3.78
CA ASN A 598 -24.29 15.12 -2.97
C ASN A 598 -24.49 14.74 -1.50
N ASP A 599 -24.97 13.53 -1.21
CA ASP A 599 -25.15 13.03 0.16
C ASP A 599 -23.82 12.76 0.88
N VAL A 600 -22.83 12.19 0.16
CA VAL A 600 -21.44 12.00 0.64
C VAL A 600 -20.75 13.34 0.92
N LYS A 601 -20.92 14.31 0.01
CA LYS A 601 -20.41 15.68 0.18
C LYS A 601 -20.98 16.32 1.45
N LEU A 602 -22.31 16.28 1.64
CA LEU A 602 -22.97 16.83 2.83
C LEU A 602 -22.44 16.20 4.13
N GLN A 603 -22.30 14.87 4.16
CA GLN A 603 -21.77 14.16 5.32
C GLN A 603 -20.33 14.59 5.63
N THR A 604 -19.46 14.66 4.61
CA THR A 604 -18.07 15.11 4.76
C THR A 604 -17.97 16.56 5.24
N GLU A 605 -18.81 17.46 4.72
CA GLU A 605 -18.85 18.86 5.16
C GLU A 605 -19.25 18.99 6.63
N LEU A 606 -20.22 18.20 7.10
CA LEU A 606 -20.62 18.15 8.52
C LEU A 606 -19.52 17.57 9.42
N VAL A 607 -18.77 16.57 8.95
CA VAL A 607 -17.59 16.01 9.66
C VAL A 607 -16.49 17.06 9.80
N MET A 608 -16.13 17.76 8.72
CA MET A 608 -15.14 18.84 8.75
C MET A 608 -15.57 19.97 9.68
N GLU A 609 -16.87 20.32 9.70
CA GLU A 609 -17.38 21.33 10.61
C GLU A 609 -17.34 20.88 12.09
N ALA A 610 -17.68 19.62 12.37
CA ALA A 610 -17.61 19.06 13.72
C ALA A 610 -16.16 19.01 14.24
N PHE A 611 -15.23 18.58 13.39
CA PHE A 611 -13.79 18.59 13.68
C PHE A 611 -13.29 20.01 13.99
N LEU A 612 -13.64 21.02 13.19
CA LEU A 612 -13.23 22.40 13.44
C LEU A 612 -13.88 23.02 14.68
N LYS A 613 -15.22 23.02 14.74
CA LYS A 613 -16.00 23.85 15.68
C LYS A 613 -16.32 23.18 17.01
N LYS A 614 -16.02 21.89 17.17
CA LYS A 614 -16.23 21.16 18.43
C LYS A 614 -14.95 20.48 18.93
N MET A 615 -14.13 19.93 18.04
CA MET A 615 -12.89 19.25 18.44
C MET A 615 -11.71 20.23 18.50
N LEU A 616 -11.21 20.73 17.36
CA LEU A 616 -10.04 21.62 17.31
C LEU A 616 -10.21 22.91 18.13
N SER A 617 -11.42 23.49 18.15
CA SER A 617 -11.72 24.70 18.93
C SER A 617 -11.73 24.49 20.45
N SER A 618 -11.75 23.24 20.93
CA SER A 618 -11.65 22.92 22.37
C SER A 618 -10.21 22.93 22.89
N LEU A 619 -9.23 22.86 21.99
CA LEU A 619 -7.82 22.63 22.33
C LEU A 619 -7.14 23.90 22.83
N THR A 620 -6.91 23.98 24.14
CA THR A 620 -6.15 25.06 24.76
C THR A 620 -4.70 25.10 24.28
N TRP A 621 -4.12 23.96 23.88
CA TRP A 621 -2.77 23.88 23.33
C TRP A 621 -2.65 24.30 21.85
N MET A 622 -3.76 24.52 21.14
CA MET A 622 -3.77 24.96 19.74
C MET A 622 -4.04 26.46 19.54
N GLU A 623 -4.23 27.24 20.59
CA GLU A 623 -4.64 28.66 20.52
C GLU A 623 -3.82 29.51 19.52
N GLY A 624 -2.48 29.40 19.55
CA GLY A 624 -1.57 30.11 18.64
C GLY A 624 -1.41 29.47 17.25
N SER A 625 -1.99 28.28 17.04
CA SER A 625 -1.86 27.46 15.82
C SER A 625 -3.21 27.24 15.11
N TYR A 626 -4.34 27.61 15.74
CA TYR A 626 -5.69 27.26 15.30
C TYR A 626 -6.02 27.83 13.92
N GLN A 627 -5.66 29.08 13.63
CA GLN A 627 -5.98 29.71 12.34
C GLN A 627 -5.28 28.99 11.17
N ILE A 628 -4.12 28.38 11.40
CA ILE A 628 -3.40 27.62 10.37
C ILE A 628 -4.04 26.23 10.19
N ALA A 629 -4.45 25.56 11.26
CA ALA A 629 -5.21 24.31 11.19
C ALA A 629 -6.59 24.52 10.51
N GLU A 630 -7.25 25.63 10.82
CA GLU A 630 -8.50 26.03 10.19
C GLU A 630 -8.31 26.33 8.69
N LYS A 631 -7.28 27.10 8.33
CA LYS A 631 -6.89 27.36 6.94
C LYS A 631 -6.62 26.06 6.19
N LYS A 632 -5.82 25.14 6.76
CA LYS A 632 -5.52 23.82 6.17
C LYS A 632 -6.79 23.01 5.90
N THR A 633 -7.74 22.99 6.83
CA THR A 633 -9.01 22.28 6.68
C THR A 633 -9.91 22.93 5.63
N LYS A 634 -9.95 24.27 5.57
CA LYS A 634 -10.72 25.02 4.55
C LYS A 634 -10.17 24.80 3.15
N GLU A 635 -8.84 24.91 3.00
CA GLU A 635 -8.11 24.76 1.73
C GLU A 635 -7.88 23.30 1.31
N MET A 636 -8.24 22.31 2.14
CA MET A 636 -8.19 20.89 1.79
C MET A 636 -9.08 20.64 0.56
N HIS A 637 -8.51 20.02 -0.48
CA HIS A 637 -9.28 19.61 -1.65
C HIS A 637 -10.07 18.34 -1.32
N ARG A 638 -11.27 18.18 -1.90
CA ARG A 638 -12.13 17.01 -1.66
C ARG A 638 -12.62 16.41 -2.97
N ASN A 639 -12.14 15.20 -3.26
CA ASN A 639 -12.52 14.37 -4.37
C ASN A 639 -13.61 13.39 -3.93
N TYR A 640 -14.77 13.39 -4.59
CA TYR A 640 -15.90 12.51 -4.25
C TYR A 640 -16.35 11.70 -5.47
N GLY A 641 -16.51 10.39 -5.31
CA GLY A 641 -16.99 9.46 -6.33
C GLY A 641 -15.99 9.23 -7.45
N TRP A 642 -15.84 10.20 -8.36
CA TRP A 642 -15.06 10.08 -9.60
C TRP A 642 -14.53 11.44 -10.09
N PRO A 643 -13.48 11.47 -10.93
CA PRO A 643 -12.96 12.71 -11.50
C PRO A 643 -13.93 13.25 -12.56
N LYS A 644 -14.80 14.19 -12.16
CA LYS A 644 -15.90 14.71 -13.00
C LYS A 644 -15.42 15.34 -14.30
N GLU A 645 -14.32 16.08 -14.30
CA GLU A 645 -13.77 16.69 -15.53
C GLU A 645 -13.26 15.65 -16.53
N LEU A 646 -12.66 14.56 -16.03
CA LEU A 646 -12.14 13.47 -16.86
C LEU A 646 -13.24 12.58 -17.44
N PHE A 647 -14.25 12.23 -16.63
CA PHE A 647 -15.34 11.33 -17.04
C PHE A 647 -16.50 12.06 -17.75
N GLY A 648 -16.59 13.39 -17.60
CA GLY A 648 -17.67 14.19 -18.17
C GLY A 648 -19.05 13.83 -17.58
N ASP A 649 -20.08 13.96 -18.41
CA ASP A 649 -21.49 13.69 -18.07
C ASP A 649 -21.93 12.24 -18.36
N PHE A 650 -21.00 11.37 -18.75
CA PHE A 650 -21.21 10.01 -19.27
C PHE A 650 -22.05 9.90 -20.55
N LYS A 651 -22.34 11.02 -21.23
CA LYS A 651 -22.91 11.05 -22.59
C LYS A 651 -21.83 11.36 -23.62
N ASN A 652 -20.87 12.22 -23.27
CA ASN A 652 -19.67 12.49 -24.07
C ASN A 652 -18.44 11.86 -23.40
N SER A 653 -17.85 10.85 -24.05
CA SER A 653 -16.64 10.14 -23.57
C SER A 653 -15.32 10.71 -24.11
N THR A 654 -15.35 11.77 -24.93
CA THR A 654 -14.16 12.28 -25.64
C THR A 654 -12.95 12.51 -24.73
N THR A 655 -13.15 13.06 -23.52
CA THR A 655 -12.06 13.33 -22.57
C THR A 655 -11.40 12.06 -22.04
N ILE A 656 -12.20 11.07 -21.60
CA ILE A 656 -11.69 9.79 -21.07
C ILE A 656 -11.13 8.90 -22.17
N ASP A 657 -11.69 8.95 -23.38
CA ASP A 657 -11.19 8.20 -24.52
C ASP A 657 -9.83 8.76 -24.98
N ASN A 658 -9.70 10.09 -25.12
CA ASN A 658 -8.42 10.74 -25.38
C ASN A 658 -7.38 10.51 -24.27
N TYR A 659 -7.81 10.41 -23.00
CA TYR A 659 -6.94 10.07 -21.88
C TYR A 659 -6.29 8.69 -22.07
N HIS A 660 -7.06 7.68 -22.47
CA HIS A 660 -6.57 6.31 -22.66
C HIS A 660 -5.93 6.05 -24.04
N LYS A 661 -6.24 6.86 -25.07
CA LYS A 661 -5.95 6.58 -26.48
C LYS A 661 -4.49 6.24 -26.77
N GLN A 662 -3.54 6.99 -26.20
CA GLN A 662 -2.12 6.82 -26.51
C GLN A 662 -1.53 5.51 -25.96
N ASP A 663 -2.05 5.02 -24.82
CA ASP A 663 -1.39 3.96 -24.05
C ASP A 663 -2.16 2.62 -24.08
N TYR A 664 -3.49 2.66 -24.18
CA TYR A 664 -4.33 1.47 -24.05
C TYR A 664 -5.11 1.10 -25.32
N TYR A 665 -5.26 2.01 -26.30
CA TYR A 665 -5.95 1.71 -27.57
C TYR A 665 -5.36 0.49 -28.33
N PRO A 666 -4.04 0.22 -28.32
CA PRO A 666 -3.47 -0.99 -28.95
C PRO A 666 -4.04 -2.32 -28.42
N ILE A 667 -4.74 -2.33 -27.28
CA ILE A 667 -5.46 -3.51 -26.77
C ILE A 667 -6.55 -3.96 -27.75
N LEU A 668 -7.25 -3.04 -28.42
CA LEU A 668 -8.30 -3.39 -29.39
C LEU A 668 -7.71 -4.14 -30.60
N GLU A 669 -6.58 -3.67 -31.12
CA GLU A 669 -5.87 -4.32 -32.23
C GLU A 669 -5.29 -5.67 -31.81
N ALA A 670 -4.68 -5.75 -30.62
CA ALA A 670 -4.15 -7.00 -30.07
C ALA A 670 -5.27 -8.05 -29.86
N TYR A 671 -6.41 -7.63 -29.31
CA TYR A 671 -7.59 -8.49 -29.10
C TYR A 671 -8.17 -9.02 -30.42
N LYS A 672 -8.29 -8.15 -31.44
CA LYS A 672 -8.77 -8.53 -32.77
C LYS A 672 -7.81 -9.47 -33.51
N LYS A 673 -6.50 -9.33 -33.26
CA LYS A 673 -5.47 -10.20 -33.85
C LYS A 673 -5.44 -11.60 -33.21
N ASP A 674 -5.43 -11.68 -31.87
CA ASP A 674 -5.59 -12.93 -31.13
C ASP A 674 -6.06 -12.64 -29.69
N ARG A 675 -7.36 -12.85 -29.44
CA ARG A 675 -7.97 -12.71 -28.10
C ARG A 675 -7.34 -13.64 -27.03
N ASN A 676 -6.64 -14.71 -27.42
CA ASN A 676 -5.92 -15.57 -26.48
C ASN A 676 -4.50 -15.08 -26.16
N SER A 677 -3.99 -14.04 -26.83
CA SER A 677 -2.64 -13.50 -26.64
C SER A 677 -2.58 -12.51 -25.47
N PHE A 678 -3.03 -12.94 -24.29
CA PHE A 678 -3.17 -12.07 -23.11
C PHE A 678 -1.83 -11.46 -22.64
N SER A 679 -0.68 -12.07 -22.92
CA SER A 679 0.65 -11.45 -22.69
C SER A 679 0.80 -10.09 -23.33
N THR A 680 0.35 -9.96 -24.58
CA THR A 680 0.47 -8.71 -25.35
C THR A 680 -0.38 -7.64 -24.69
N ILE A 681 -1.63 -7.98 -24.36
CA ILE A 681 -2.57 -7.09 -23.67
C ILE A 681 -2.08 -6.73 -22.26
N LEU A 682 -1.57 -7.69 -21.49
CA LEU A 682 -0.99 -7.45 -20.16
C LEU A 682 0.26 -6.57 -20.22
N SER A 683 1.10 -6.74 -21.25
CA SER A 683 2.26 -5.86 -21.48
C SER A 683 1.84 -4.44 -21.84
N ILE A 684 0.78 -4.28 -22.64
CA ILE A 684 0.18 -2.96 -22.94
C ILE A 684 -0.44 -2.35 -21.68
N LEU A 685 -1.17 -3.12 -20.87
CA LEU A 685 -1.72 -2.67 -19.59
C LEU A 685 -0.63 -2.23 -18.61
N LYS A 686 0.41 -3.05 -18.40
CA LYS A 686 1.55 -2.74 -17.53
C LYS A 686 2.28 -1.48 -17.98
N LYS A 687 2.68 -1.40 -19.25
CA LYS A 687 3.33 -0.20 -19.80
C LYS A 687 2.42 1.02 -19.79
N GLY A 688 1.13 0.82 -20.05
CA GLY A 688 0.13 1.89 -20.07
C GLY A 688 -0.07 2.52 -18.71
N LYS A 689 -0.11 1.72 -17.63
CA LYS A 689 -0.09 2.20 -16.24
C LYS A 689 1.10 3.11 -15.98
N GLU A 690 2.30 2.62 -16.27
CA GLU A 690 3.55 3.35 -16.00
C GLU A 690 3.67 4.62 -16.83
N ASN A 691 3.25 4.58 -18.10
CA ASN A 691 3.23 5.76 -18.95
C ASN A 691 2.18 6.78 -18.52
N ARG A 692 0.94 6.36 -18.31
CA ARG A 692 -0.21 7.24 -18.08
C ARG A 692 -0.27 7.79 -16.67
N GLU A 693 -0.17 6.90 -15.68
CA GLU A 693 -0.44 7.20 -14.27
C GLU A 693 0.82 7.66 -13.52
N LEU A 694 2.00 7.48 -14.10
CA LEU A 694 3.30 7.79 -13.48
C LEU A 694 4.15 8.71 -14.36
N PHE A 695 4.86 8.17 -15.35
CA PHE A 695 5.96 8.91 -15.99
C PHE A 695 5.51 10.13 -16.79
N ARG A 696 4.32 10.13 -17.41
CA ARG A 696 3.81 11.33 -18.11
C ARG A 696 3.45 12.47 -17.17
N LEU A 697 3.26 12.22 -15.87
CA LEU A 697 3.00 13.29 -14.88
C LEU A 697 4.13 14.32 -14.81
N ILE A 698 5.36 13.96 -15.22
CA ILE A 698 6.52 14.87 -15.19
C ILE A 698 6.38 16.05 -16.15
N ASN A 699 5.57 15.88 -17.21
CA ASN A 699 5.35 16.87 -18.26
C ASN A 699 4.14 17.79 -17.99
N ILE A 700 3.40 17.57 -16.90
CA ILE A 700 2.21 18.36 -16.55
C ILE A 700 2.36 19.02 -15.16
N PRO A 701 1.62 20.11 -14.88
CA PRO A 701 1.56 20.70 -13.55
C PRO A 701 1.10 19.71 -12.47
N ALA A 702 1.43 20.00 -11.22
CA ALA A 702 0.85 19.27 -10.10
C ALA A 702 -0.60 19.74 -9.87
N ASP A 703 -1.53 18.77 -9.86
CA ASP A 703 -2.97 19.01 -9.73
C ASP A 703 -3.53 18.32 -8.48
N ARG A 704 -4.33 19.03 -7.69
CA ARG A 704 -4.93 18.56 -6.43
C ARG A 704 -6.19 17.71 -6.65
N THR A 705 -6.79 17.75 -7.84
CA THR A 705 -8.03 17.02 -8.20
C THR A 705 -7.80 15.55 -8.58
N ILE A 706 -6.54 15.13 -8.79
CA ILE A 706 -6.27 13.77 -9.25
C ILE A 706 -6.64 12.73 -8.20
N PHE A 707 -7.26 11.64 -8.65
CA PHE A 707 -7.61 10.53 -7.76
C PHE A 707 -6.41 9.61 -7.48
N LEU A 708 -5.39 9.54 -8.35
CA LEU A 708 -4.32 8.52 -8.38
C LEU A 708 -4.78 7.07 -8.67
N LEU A 709 -5.85 6.63 -8.02
CA LEU A 709 -6.40 5.28 -8.09
C LEU A 709 -7.78 5.26 -8.76
N SER A 710 -8.26 4.05 -9.05
CA SER A 710 -9.57 3.84 -9.65
C SER A 710 -10.71 4.37 -8.77
N PRO A 711 -11.69 5.09 -9.36
CA PRO A 711 -13.00 5.34 -8.76
C PRO A 711 -13.76 4.08 -8.28
N ALA A 712 -13.38 2.89 -8.76
CA ALA A 712 -13.92 1.60 -8.30
C ALA A 712 -13.13 0.99 -7.12
N ALA A 713 -12.16 1.69 -6.53
CA ALA A 713 -11.50 1.20 -5.32
C ALA A 713 -12.46 1.19 -4.11
N ALA A 714 -12.56 0.05 -3.44
CA ALA A 714 -13.16 -0.06 -2.10
C ALA A 714 -12.12 0.35 -1.04
N ASP A 715 -11.71 1.61 -1.07
CA ASP A 715 -10.64 2.21 -0.29
C ASP A 715 -10.85 3.74 -0.19
N ALA A 716 -10.11 4.45 0.65
CA ALA A 716 -10.05 5.91 0.68
C ALA A 716 -8.61 6.39 0.93
N TRP A 717 -8.30 7.66 0.67
CA TRP A 717 -6.95 8.19 0.93
C TRP A 717 -6.87 9.71 1.04
N TYR A 718 -5.87 10.15 1.79
CA TYR A 718 -5.40 11.53 1.89
C TYR A 718 -3.96 11.68 1.38
N GLN A 719 -3.75 12.73 0.58
CA GLN A 719 -2.47 13.12 0.00
C GLN A 719 -1.93 14.38 0.67
N HIS A 720 -0.93 14.23 1.53
CA HIS A 720 -0.32 15.33 2.28
C HIS A 720 0.31 16.38 1.36
N GLU A 721 0.99 15.97 0.29
CA GLU A 721 1.65 16.85 -0.68
C GLU A 721 0.67 17.60 -1.61
N ARG A 722 -0.62 17.24 -1.56
CA ARG A 722 -1.71 17.91 -2.27
C ARG A 722 -2.74 18.51 -1.33
N ASN A 723 -2.60 18.36 0.00
CA ASN A 723 -3.66 18.57 0.99
C ASN A 723 -5.04 18.16 0.42
N SER A 724 -5.17 16.91 -0.03
CA SER A 724 -6.32 16.43 -0.82
C SER A 724 -6.84 15.11 -0.27
N LEU A 725 -8.14 15.07 0.00
CA LEU A 725 -8.89 13.91 0.50
C LEU A 725 -9.69 13.32 -0.66
N THR A 726 -9.68 11.99 -0.81
CA THR A 726 -10.42 11.28 -1.87
C THR A 726 -11.28 10.15 -1.31
N ILE A 727 -12.58 10.22 -1.59
CA ILE A 727 -13.57 9.17 -1.36
C ILE A 727 -14.04 8.65 -2.74
N PRO A 728 -13.53 7.51 -3.24
CA PRO A 728 -13.98 6.88 -4.47
C PRO A 728 -15.45 6.46 -4.43
N TYR A 729 -16.02 6.07 -5.57
CA TYR A 729 -17.35 5.48 -5.60
C TYR A 729 -17.36 4.03 -5.08
N GLY A 730 -16.27 3.27 -5.25
CA GLY A 730 -16.20 1.86 -4.86
C GLY A 730 -16.47 1.60 -3.36
N ILE A 731 -15.96 2.46 -2.48
CA ILE A 731 -16.19 2.39 -1.02
C ILE A 731 -17.62 2.81 -0.61
N LEU A 732 -18.44 3.33 -1.54
CA LEU A 732 -19.82 3.75 -1.29
C LEU A 732 -20.80 2.58 -1.40
N THR A 733 -20.43 1.46 -0.76
CA THR A 733 -21.07 0.15 -0.84
C THR A 733 -21.39 -0.35 0.59
N PRO A 734 -22.45 -1.15 0.82
CA PRO A 734 -22.74 -1.70 2.15
C PRO A 734 -21.62 -2.62 2.68
N PRO A 735 -21.29 -2.56 3.99
CA PRO A 735 -22.02 -1.85 5.04
C PRO A 735 -21.65 -0.36 5.21
N GLN A 736 -20.59 0.14 4.57
CA GLN A 736 -20.03 1.49 4.78
C GLN A 736 -21.00 2.60 4.36
N TYR A 737 -21.76 2.36 3.29
CA TYR A 737 -22.72 3.32 2.76
C TYR A 737 -23.85 2.67 1.95
N LYS A 738 -25.05 3.21 2.09
CA LYS A 738 -26.07 3.18 1.03
C LYS A 738 -26.95 4.42 1.12
N LEU A 739 -27.33 5.00 -0.01
CA LEU A 739 -28.13 6.25 -0.04
C LEU A 739 -29.43 6.15 0.79
N GLY A 740 -30.09 4.99 0.76
CA GLY A 740 -31.32 4.70 1.51
C GLY A 740 -31.13 4.09 2.92
N PHE A 741 -29.89 3.89 3.39
CA PHE A 741 -29.64 3.43 4.76
C PHE A 741 -29.90 4.56 5.79
N PRO A 742 -30.17 4.21 7.06
CA PRO A 742 -30.21 5.17 8.16
C PRO A 742 -28.94 6.01 8.23
N LYS A 743 -29.06 7.27 8.66
CA LYS A 743 -27.91 8.17 8.74
C LYS A 743 -26.95 7.79 9.85
N TYR A 744 -27.37 7.18 10.96
CA TYR A 744 -26.40 6.60 11.91
C TYR A 744 -25.46 5.56 11.29
N ILE A 745 -25.90 4.78 10.29
CA ILE A 745 -25.00 3.83 9.60
C ILE A 745 -24.06 4.57 8.64
N ASN A 746 -24.61 5.42 7.77
CA ASN A 746 -23.79 6.15 6.79
C ASN A 746 -22.77 7.09 7.47
N PHE A 747 -23.14 7.72 8.59
CA PHE A 747 -22.20 8.51 9.37
C PHE A 747 -21.17 7.64 10.11
N ALA A 748 -21.53 6.45 10.59
CA ALA A 748 -20.59 5.54 11.23
C ALA A 748 -19.58 4.93 10.23
N GLY A 749 -20.01 4.65 9.00
CA GLY A 749 -19.19 4.15 7.90
C GLY A 749 -18.54 5.28 7.11
N GLN A 750 -19.15 5.71 6.00
CA GLN A 750 -18.56 6.68 5.07
C GLN A 750 -18.19 8.04 5.69
N ALA A 751 -18.99 8.61 6.60
CA ALA A 751 -18.58 9.87 7.23
C ALA A 751 -17.44 9.67 8.22
N GLY A 752 -17.39 8.52 8.92
CA GLY A 752 -16.24 8.04 9.69
C GLY A 752 -14.97 7.93 8.85
N THR A 753 -15.06 7.28 7.68
CA THR A 753 -13.97 7.21 6.68
C THR A 753 -13.53 8.61 6.22
N SER A 754 -14.49 9.53 6.02
CA SER A 754 -14.17 10.91 5.63
C SER A 754 -13.50 11.69 6.76
N GLY A 755 -13.84 11.38 8.02
CA GLY A 755 -13.17 11.89 9.21
C GLY A 755 -11.75 11.34 9.35
N HIS A 756 -11.54 10.06 9.06
CA HIS A 756 -10.22 9.42 9.05
C HIS A 756 -9.29 10.12 8.04
N GLU A 757 -9.70 10.26 6.77
CA GLU A 757 -8.91 10.98 5.77
C GLU A 757 -8.73 12.48 6.06
N LEU A 758 -9.71 13.14 6.69
CA LEU A 758 -9.54 14.51 7.18
C LEU A 758 -8.41 14.59 8.21
N VAL A 759 -8.39 13.66 9.17
CA VAL A 759 -7.42 13.65 10.27
C VAL A 759 -6.02 13.22 9.81
N HIS A 760 -5.86 12.57 8.65
CA HIS A 760 -4.54 12.43 8.00
C HIS A 760 -3.93 13.76 7.53
N GLY A 761 -4.71 14.84 7.42
CA GLY A 761 -4.16 16.21 7.36
C GLY A 761 -3.43 16.63 8.64
N PHE A 762 -3.63 15.90 9.72
CA PHE A 762 -3.27 16.23 11.10
C PHE A 762 -2.70 15.01 11.87
N ASP A 763 -2.20 13.98 11.19
CA ASP A 763 -1.42 12.91 11.82
C ASP A 763 0.09 13.25 11.81
N ASP A 764 0.96 12.34 12.26
CA ASP A 764 2.41 12.58 12.32
C ASP A 764 3.08 12.82 10.95
N ARG A 765 2.40 12.46 9.86
CA ARG A 765 2.80 12.73 8.47
C ARG A 765 2.19 14.05 8.00
N GLY A 766 0.88 14.20 8.15
CA GLY A 766 0.09 15.36 7.79
C GLY A 766 0.61 16.65 8.39
N VAL A 767 0.97 16.66 9.67
CA VAL A 767 1.50 17.87 10.33
C VAL A 767 2.80 18.40 9.71
N GLN A 768 3.56 17.60 8.94
CA GLN A 768 4.77 18.07 8.24
C GLN A 768 4.45 18.98 7.04
N PHE A 769 3.19 19.00 6.59
CA PHE A 769 2.75 19.74 5.40
C PHE A 769 1.91 20.96 5.79
N ALA A 770 2.16 22.09 5.12
CA ALA A 770 1.43 23.34 5.29
C ALA A 770 0.05 23.30 4.59
N PRO A 771 -0.82 24.34 4.75
CA PRO A 771 -2.15 24.38 4.13
C PRO A 771 -2.20 24.18 2.61
N ASP A 772 -1.14 24.60 1.91
CA ASP A 772 -1.00 24.46 0.45
C ASP A 772 -0.51 23.07 0.01
N GLY A 773 -0.06 22.22 0.94
CA GLY A 773 0.58 20.94 0.66
C GLY A 773 2.11 21.00 0.58
N SER A 774 2.75 22.13 0.91
CA SER A 774 4.21 22.25 0.92
C SER A 774 4.84 21.63 2.18
N LEU A 775 5.94 20.89 1.99
CA LEU A 775 6.67 20.22 3.06
C LEU A 775 7.51 21.22 3.87
N SER A 776 7.15 21.37 5.15
CA SER A 776 7.87 22.19 6.11
C SER A 776 9.23 21.58 6.45
N ASN A 777 10.23 22.43 6.72
CA ASN A 777 11.58 21.99 7.07
C ASN A 777 11.67 21.54 8.55
N CYS A 778 11.06 20.40 8.87
CA CYS A 778 10.81 19.91 10.23
C CYS A 778 10.84 18.36 10.30
N THR A 779 10.68 17.78 11.49
CA THR A 779 10.47 16.33 11.66
C THR A 779 9.03 16.06 12.14
N SER A 780 8.55 14.82 12.02
CA SER A 780 7.16 14.42 12.31
C SER A 780 6.62 14.85 13.69
N LEU A 781 7.46 14.93 14.71
CA LEU A 781 7.08 15.35 16.07
C LEU A 781 7.39 16.83 16.39
N GLU A 782 8.05 17.55 15.48
CA GLU A 782 8.54 18.93 15.67
C GLU A 782 7.99 19.88 14.59
N CYS A 783 6.75 19.66 14.17
CA CYS A 783 6.23 20.17 12.90
C CYS A 783 6.04 21.69 12.81
N GLY A 784 6.37 22.23 11.63
CA GLY A 784 6.79 23.62 11.43
C GLY A 784 5.71 24.68 11.22
N TRP A 785 4.41 24.32 11.19
CA TRP A 785 3.32 25.31 11.17
C TRP A 785 2.68 25.52 12.55
N MET A 786 2.99 24.68 13.53
CA MET A 786 2.57 24.87 14.92
C MET A 786 3.56 25.75 15.69
N ASP A 787 3.03 26.51 16.64
CA ASP A 787 3.80 27.18 17.69
C ASP A 787 4.35 26.16 18.72
N GLN A 788 5.10 26.64 19.72
CA GLN A 788 5.75 25.74 20.68
C GLN A 788 4.73 24.98 21.54
N LYS A 789 3.64 25.64 21.95
CA LYS A 789 2.54 25.03 22.71
C LYS A 789 1.82 23.97 21.87
N GLY A 790 1.57 24.28 20.58
CA GLY A 790 1.02 23.36 19.59
C GLY A 790 1.85 22.07 19.45
N LYS A 791 3.17 22.21 19.29
CA LYS A 791 4.10 21.06 19.19
C LYS A 791 4.10 20.19 20.45
N GLU A 792 4.11 20.80 21.62
CA GLU A 792 4.10 20.08 22.90
C GLU A 792 2.79 19.32 23.11
N GLY A 793 1.64 19.95 22.85
CA GLY A 793 0.34 19.29 22.91
C GLY A 793 0.21 18.14 21.90
N PHE A 794 0.63 18.36 20.65
CA PHE A 794 0.64 17.32 19.62
C PHE A 794 1.53 16.12 20.00
N ARG A 795 2.74 16.38 20.51
CA ARG A 795 3.66 15.31 20.95
C ARG A 795 3.06 14.49 22.08
N ASN A 796 2.44 15.14 23.07
CA ASN A 796 1.80 14.46 24.20
C ASN A 796 0.59 13.61 23.77
N MET A 797 -0.26 14.15 22.89
CA MET A 797 -1.39 13.42 22.28
C MET A 797 -0.92 12.18 21.53
N ALA A 798 0.04 12.32 20.61
CA ALA A 798 0.55 11.22 19.81
C ALA A 798 1.25 10.16 20.69
N GLN A 799 2.01 10.60 21.69
CA GLN A 799 2.69 9.70 22.63
C GLN A 799 1.71 8.87 23.47
N CYS A 800 0.56 9.42 23.87
CA CYS A 800 -0.48 8.65 24.57
C CYS A 800 -0.93 7.43 23.74
N LEU A 801 -1.19 7.62 22.44
CA LEU A 801 -1.60 6.50 21.57
C LEU A 801 -0.47 5.48 21.37
N VAL A 802 0.77 5.94 21.22
CA VAL A 802 1.94 5.05 21.15
C VAL A 802 2.02 4.19 22.43
N GLU A 803 1.86 4.80 23.60
CA GLU A 803 1.89 4.11 24.89
C GLU A 803 0.70 3.15 25.07
N GLN A 804 -0.52 3.57 24.71
CA GLN A 804 -1.70 2.71 24.75
C GLN A 804 -1.48 1.43 23.94
N TYR A 805 -1.13 1.54 22.66
CA TYR A 805 -1.01 0.37 21.78
C TYR A 805 0.19 -0.53 22.13
N ASN A 806 1.26 0.04 22.68
CA ASN A 806 2.43 -0.73 23.17
C ASN A 806 2.17 -1.48 24.49
N THR A 807 1.26 -1.00 25.34
CA THR A 807 1.03 -1.55 26.71
C THR A 807 -0.25 -2.37 26.81
N HIS A 808 -1.30 -1.97 26.09
CA HIS A 808 -2.58 -2.67 26.01
C HIS A 808 -2.53 -3.57 24.79
N CYS A 809 -1.83 -4.70 24.93
CA CYS A 809 -1.58 -5.60 23.81
C CYS A 809 -2.91 -6.09 23.20
N CYS A 810 -2.97 -6.00 21.87
CA CYS A 810 -4.04 -6.42 21.00
C CYS A 810 -3.38 -6.69 19.64
N PRO A 811 -3.82 -7.68 18.84
CA PRO A 811 -5.00 -8.53 19.00
C PRO A 811 -4.75 -9.86 19.73
N LYS A 812 -5.84 -10.56 20.02
CA LYS A 812 -5.87 -11.93 20.55
C LYS A 812 -5.91 -12.94 19.40
N LYS A 813 -5.11 -14.00 19.49
CA LYS A 813 -5.09 -15.14 18.55
C LYS A 813 -6.15 -16.20 18.87
N GLU A 814 -6.32 -17.17 17.97
CA GLU A 814 -7.19 -18.33 18.19
C GLU A 814 -6.75 -19.19 19.39
N ASP A 815 -5.44 -19.32 19.65
CA ASP A 815 -4.89 -20.04 20.82
C ASP A 815 -5.08 -19.28 22.16
N GLY A 816 -5.64 -18.07 22.11
CA GLY A 816 -5.87 -17.21 23.26
C GLY A 816 -4.67 -16.35 23.68
N SER A 817 -3.50 -16.50 23.07
CA SER A 817 -2.36 -15.60 23.27
C SER A 817 -2.64 -14.22 22.68
N VAL A 818 -1.96 -13.20 23.21
CA VAL A 818 -2.16 -11.80 22.83
C VAL A 818 -0.87 -11.25 22.23
N LEU A 819 -0.98 -10.63 21.07
CA LEU A 819 0.10 -9.93 20.38
C LEU A 819 0.10 -8.45 20.77
N CYS A 820 1.26 -7.82 20.77
CA CYS A 820 1.40 -6.38 20.99
C CYS A 820 1.75 -5.71 19.65
N VAL A 821 0.97 -4.72 19.24
CA VAL A 821 1.26 -3.90 18.05
C VAL A 821 2.31 -2.85 18.41
N ASP A 822 3.23 -2.54 17.49
CA ASP A 822 4.13 -1.40 17.64
C ASP A 822 3.35 -0.10 17.44
N GLY A 823 2.99 0.54 18.55
CA GLY A 823 2.27 1.81 18.59
C GLY A 823 2.97 2.92 17.80
N ALA A 824 4.30 2.91 17.67
CA ALA A 824 5.02 3.93 16.91
C ALA A 824 4.87 3.78 15.39
N THR A 825 4.70 2.54 14.92
CA THR A 825 4.42 2.20 13.52
C THR A 825 2.98 2.56 13.15
N VAL A 826 2.00 2.26 14.02
CA VAL A 826 0.57 2.46 13.72
C VAL A 826 -0.03 3.81 14.13
N LYS A 827 0.73 4.69 14.79
CA LYS A 827 0.20 5.94 15.38
C LYS A 827 -0.57 6.85 14.42
N GLY A 828 -0.15 6.97 13.16
CA GLY A 828 -0.81 7.86 12.19
C GLY A 828 -2.25 7.42 11.89
N GLU A 829 -2.41 6.13 11.61
CA GLU A 829 -3.71 5.51 11.36
C GLU A 829 -4.59 5.49 12.64
N ASN A 830 -3.99 5.28 13.81
CA ASN A 830 -4.72 5.34 15.09
C ASN A 830 -5.18 6.76 15.48
N ILE A 831 -4.40 7.80 15.15
CA ILE A 831 -4.80 9.21 15.28
C ILE A 831 -6.02 9.45 14.37
N ALA A 832 -5.95 8.99 13.13
CA ALA A 832 -7.03 9.17 12.16
C ALA A 832 -8.32 8.42 12.52
N ASP A 833 -8.24 7.16 12.97
CA ASP A 833 -9.40 6.40 13.44
C ASP A 833 -10.15 7.11 14.56
N LEU A 834 -9.43 7.50 15.61
CA LEU A 834 -10.03 8.07 16.81
C LEU A 834 -10.58 9.48 16.55
N GLY A 835 -9.77 10.36 15.95
CA GLY A 835 -10.22 11.71 15.61
C GLY A 835 -11.36 11.70 14.58
N GLY A 836 -11.26 10.82 13.57
CA GLY A 836 -12.23 10.71 12.49
C GLY A 836 -13.59 10.20 12.95
N GLN A 837 -13.62 9.11 13.73
CA GLN A 837 -14.87 8.54 14.21
C GLN A 837 -15.58 9.45 15.21
N GLN A 838 -14.83 10.14 16.07
CA GLN A 838 -15.39 11.11 17.01
C GLN A 838 -15.98 12.33 16.29
N ALA A 839 -15.30 12.84 15.25
CA ALA A 839 -15.84 13.90 14.39
C ALA A 839 -17.13 13.46 13.68
N ALA A 840 -17.19 12.22 13.18
CA ALA A 840 -18.36 11.67 12.52
C ALA A 840 -19.56 11.47 13.44
N TYR A 841 -19.34 11.02 14.68
CA TYR A 841 -20.40 10.95 15.68
C TYR A 841 -20.95 12.34 16.05
N TYR A 842 -20.08 13.34 16.17
CA TYR A 842 -20.50 14.73 16.41
C TYR A 842 -21.25 15.34 15.22
N ALA A 843 -20.87 14.99 13.99
CA ALA A 843 -21.58 15.36 12.77
C ALA A 843 -22.97 14.71 12.69
N TYR A 844 -23.08 13.43 13.08
CA TYR A 844 -24.36 12.72 13.19
C TYR A 844 -25.30 13.36 14.23
N LEU A 845 -24.82 13.61 15.45
CA LEU A 845 -25.61 14.29 16.48
C LEU A 845 -26.07 15.69 16.02
N LYS A 846 -25.23 16.41 15.27
CA LYS A 846 -25.62 17.69 14.67
C LYS A 846 -26.71 17.52 13.60
N TYR A 847 -26.58 16.54 12.71
CA TYR A 847 -27.56 16.24 11.66
C TYR A 847 -28.94 15.95 12.26
N ILE A 848 -29.01 15.08 13.28
CA ILE A 848 -30.24 14.75 14.00
C ILE A 848 -30.83 15.98 14.70
N LYS A 849 -29.99 16.79 15.36
CA LYS A 849 -30.45 18.05 15.98
C LYS A 849 -31.01 19.06 14.96
N GLN A 850 -30.47 19.09 13.74
CA GLN A 850 -30.99 19.94 12.64
C GLN A 850 -32.28 19.38 12.04
N LYS A 851 -32.48 18.06 12.03
CA LYS A 851 -33.74 17.42 11.64
C LYS A 851 -34.85 17.62 12.68
N GLY A 852 -34.51 17.66 13.96
CA GLY A 852 -35.46 17.84 15.06
C GLY A 852 -36.22 16.57 15.45
N GLU A 853 -35.92 15.44 14.83
CA GLU A 853 -36.52 14.13 15.09
C GLU A 853 -35.43 13.05 15.22
N GLU A 854 -35.63 12.07 16.10
CA GLU A 854 -34.75 10.90 16.24
C GLU A 854 -35.03 9.90 15.10
N GLU A 855 -34.00 9.26 14.54
CA GLU A 855 -34.19 8.20 13.55
C GLU A 855 -34.88 6.95 14.14
N LYS A 856 -35.67 6.28 13.27
CA LYS A 856 -36.30 4.99 13.56
C LYS A 856 -35.26 3.90 13.84
N ARG A 857 -35.72 2.75 14.34
CA ARG A 857 -34.87 1.58 14.61
C ARG A 857 -34.76 0.65 13.40
N LEU A 858 -33.72 -0.18 13.41
CA LEU A 858 -33.57 -1.30 12.49
C LEU A 858 -34.48 -2.47 12.92
N PRO A 859 -35.13 -3.18 11.97
CA PRO A 859 -35.87 -4.41 12.26
C PRO A 859 -35.00 -5.47 12.96
N GLY A 860 -35.50 -6.08 14.03
CA GLY A 860 -34.76 -7.07 14.83
C GLY A 860 -33.67 -6.49 15.75
N LEU A 861 -33.49 -5.16 15.76
CA LEU A 861 -32.53 -4.42 16.60
C LEU A 861 -33.22 -3.25 17.35
N GLU A 862 -34.54 -3.33 17.56
CA GLU A 862 -35.38 -2.27 18.13
C GLU A 862 -35.05 -1.91 19.59
N LYS A 863 -34.30 -2.79 20.27
CA LYS A 863 -33.77 -2.61 21.62
C LYS A 863 -32.52 -1.73 21.70
N PHE A 864 -31.95 -1.32 20.57
CA PHE A 864 -30.81 -0.41 20.53
C PHE A 864 -31.27 0.99 20.11
N THR A 865 -30.69 2.03 20.72
CA THR A 865 -30.89 3.42 20.30
C THR A 865 -30.13 3.72 19.01
N PRO A 866 -30.45 4.77 18.24
CA PRO A 866 -29.72 5.12 17.03
C PRO A 866 -28.25 5.48 17.31
N ASN A 867 -27.97 6.01 18.51
CA ASN A 867 -26.61 6.22 18.99
C ASN A 867 -25.86 4.89 19.20
N GLN A 868 -26.48 3.90 19.86
CA GLN A 868 -25.90 2.55 19.98
C GLN A 868 -25.72 1.90 18.59
N LEU A 869 -26.69 2.07 17.68
CA LEU A 869 -26.63 1.56 16.31
C LEU A 869 -25.53 2.23 15.46
N PHE A 870 -25.19 3.49 15.70
CA PHE A 870 -24.00 4.14 15.12
C PHE A 870 -22.73 3.36 15.51
N TRP A 871 -22.53 3.10 16.80
CA TRP A 871 -21.35 2.36 17.27
C TRP A 871 -21.34 0.92 16.77
N ILE A 872 -22.50 0.25 16.74
CA ILE A 872 -22.62 -1.12 16.20
C ILE A 872 -22.27 -1.17 14.72
N ALA A 873 -22.72 -0.19 13.93
CA ALA A 873 -22.34 -0.07 12.53
C ALA A 873 -20.81 0.13 12.37
N TYR A 874 -20.18 0.99 13.19
CA TYR A 874 -18.73 1.15 13.20
C TYR A 874 -17.98 -0.13 13.60
N GLY A 875 -18.43 -0.86 14.62
CA GLY A 875 -17.82 -2.14 14.97
C GLY A 875 -17.96 -3.16 13.84
N TYR A 876 -19.10 -3.16 13.15
CA TYR A 876 -19.36 -4.07 12.03
C TYR A 876 -18.49 -3.77 10.80
N THR A 877 -18.24 -2.51 10.44
CA THR A 877 -17.34 -2.19 9.29
C THR A 877 -15.93 -2.71 9.48
N TRP A 878 -15.49 -3.01 10.71
CA TRP A 878 -14.20 -3.62 10.98
C TRP A 878 -14.18 -5.15 10.99
N CYS A 879 -15.30 -5.86 10.80
CA CYS A 879 -15.28 -7.32 10.94
C CYS A 879 -14.31 -8.01 9.95
N ALA A 880 -13.42 -8.82 10.52
CA ALA A 880 -12.37 -9.55 9.81
C ALA A 880 -12.20 -10.96 10.41
N LYS A 881 -12.07 -11.95 9.54
CA LYS A 881 -11.61 -13.29 9.87
C LYS A 881 -10.29 -13.51 9.14
N GLU A 882 -9.25 -13.94 9.85
CA GLU A 882 -7.94 -14.22 9.26
C GLU A 882 -7.20 -15.31 10.02
N THR A 883 -6.19 -15.90 9.37
CA THR A 883 -5.26 -16.84 9.99
C THR A 883 -4.22 -16.11 10.85
N ASP A 884 -3.73 -16.76 11.90
CA ASP A 884 -2.63 -16.23 12.74
C ASP A 884 -1.39 -15.83 11.91
N SER A 885 -1.11 -16.53 10.80
CA SER A 885 -0.02 -16.20 9.88
C SER A 885 -0.29 -14.90 9.09
N SER A 886 -1.51 -14.73 8.56
CA SER A 886 -1.94 -13.46 7.95
C SER A 886 -1.83 -12.31 8.93
N LEU A 887 -2.32 -12.52 10.16
CA LEU A 887 -2.34 -11.51 11.21
C LEU A 887 -0.91 -11.04 11.56
N VAL A 888 0.00 -11.98 11.83
CA VAL A 888 1.41 -11.67 12.13
C VAL A 888 2.10 -10.99 10.93
N LYS A 889 1.84 -11.44 9.70
CA LYS A 889 2.37 -10.79 8.49
C LYS A 889 1.81 -9.36 8.31
N GLY A 890 0.52 -9.16 8.62
CA GLY A 890 -0.15 -7.86 8.60
C GLY A 890 0.49 -6.85 9.54
N MET A 891 0.81 -7.27 10.77
CA MET A 891 1.48 -6.42 11.77
C MET A 891 2.86 -5.87 11.36
N PHE A 892 3.49 -6.41 10.31
CA PHE A 892 4.76 -5.92 9.76
C PHE A 892 4.64 -5.27 8.36
N LEU A 893 3.46 -5.27 7.74
CA LEU A 893 3.23 -4.72 6.39
C LEU A 893 2.18 -3.62 6.33
N ASN A 894 1.37 -3.51 7.38
CA ASN A 894 0.22 -2.64 7.43
C ASN A 894 0.49 -1.53 8.46
N PRO A 895 0.44 -0.24 8.07
CA PRO A 895 0.50 0.86 9.03
C PRO A 895 -0.76 0.94 9.90
N HIS A 896 -1.84 0.23 9.56
CA HIS A 896 -3.04 0.16 10.39
C HIS A 896 -2.91 -0.92 11.47
N ALA A 897 -3.39 -0.63 12.68
CA ALA A 897 -3.57 -1.66 13.70
C ALA A 897 -4.57 -2.75 13.25
N PRO A 898 -4.49 -3.98 13.78
CA PRO A 898 -5.48 -5.02 13.50
C PRO A 898 -6.89 -4.61 13.91
N ASN A 899 -7.89 -5.13 13.19
CA ASN A 899 -9.26 -4.64 13.19
C ASN A 899 -9.94 -4.62 14.58
N SER A 900 -9.68 -5.62 15.42
CA SER A 900 -10.19 -5.64 16.80
C SER A 900 -9.64 -4.50 17.66
N CYS A 901 -8.43 -4.04 17.36
CA CYS A 901 -7.77 -2.93 18.05
C CYS A 901 -8.33 -1.60 17.54
N ARG A 902 -8.47 -1.44 16.21
CA ARG A 902 -9.18 -0.30 15.59
C ARG A 902 -10.61 -0.16 16.11
N THR A 903 -11.26 -1.26 16.47
CA THR A 903 -12.59 -1.22 17.13
C THR A 903 -12.45 -0.87 18.62
N ASN A 904 -11.90 -1.77 19.43
CA ASN A 904 -12.01 -1.65 20.89
C ASN A 904 -11.19 -0.49 21.47
N GLN A 905 -9.95 -0.27 20.99
CA GLN A 905 -9.05 0.74 21.55
C GLN A 905 -9.39 2.17 21.13
N VAL A 906 -10.11 2.33 20.01
CA VAL A 906 -10.70 3.61 19.62
C VAL A 906 -11.89 3.93 20.53
N LEU A 907 -12.85 3.01 20.66
CA LEU A 907 -14.07 3.24 21.44
C LEU A 907 -13.79 3.42 22.95
N GLN A 908 -12.77 2.76 23.50
CA GLN A 908 -12.27 3.00 24.86
C GLN A 908 -11.89 4.46 25.14
N ASN A 909 -11.47 5.22 24.12
CA ASN A 909 -11.07 6.61 24.26
C ASN A 909 -12.23 7.60 24.02
N ILE A 910 -13.34 7.19 23.39
CA ILE A 910 -14.47 8.08 23.07
C ILE A 910 -15.46 8.12 24.25
N PRO A 911 -15.65 9.26 24.94
CA PRO A 911 -16.53 9.35 26.10
C PRO A 911 -17.99 9.03 25.80
N GLU A 912 -18.47 9.35 24.60
CA GLU A 912 -19.85 9.14 24.21
C GLU A 912 -20.21 7.67 23.98
N PHE A 913 -19.27 6.81 23.54
CA PHE A 913 -19.49 5.37 23.46
C PHE A 913 -19.81 4.78 24.85
N VAL A 914 -18.95 5.07 25.84
CA VAL A 914 -19.12 4.65 27.24
C VAL A 914 -20.46 5.15 27.82
N LYS A 915 -20.88 6.36 27.44
CA LYS A 915 -22.17 6.94 27.84
C LYS A 915 -23.36 6.23 27.19
N ASP A 916 -23.31 5.98 25.88
CA ASP A 916 -24.42 5.39 25.12
C ASP A 916 -24.67 3.91 25.50
N PHE A 917 -23.63 3.15 25.85
CA PHE A 917 -23.74 1.78 26.38
C PHE A 917 -23.77 1.68 27.92
N GLN A 918 -23.61 2.80 28.62
CA GLN A 918 -23.61 2.88 30.10
C GLN A 918 -22.54 1.98 30.76
N CYS A 919 -21.36 1.84 30.14
CA CYS A 919 -20.31 0.97 30.65
C CYS A 919 -19.81 1.42 32.03
N SER A 920 -19.81 0.50 32.99
CA SER A 920 -19.33 0.71 34.35
C SER A 920 -17.80 0.67 34.44
N ASN A 921 -17.24 1.25 35.50
CA ASN A 921 -15.80 1.38 35.69
C ASN A 921 -15.04 0.07 35.95
N SER A 922 -15.73 -1.06 36.11
CA SER A 922 -15.14 -2.40 36.22
C SER A 922 -15.08 -3.15 34.88
N GLN A 923 -15.71 -2.62 33.83
CA GLN A 923 -15.81 -3.29 32.52
C GLN A 923 -14.68 -2.85 31.56
N LYS A 924 -14.21 -3.77 30.72
CA LYS A 924 -12.97 -3.56 29.93
C LYS A 924 -13.03 -2.42 28.91
N MET A 925 -14.23 -2.07 28.42
CA MET A 925 -14.40 -0.95 27.49
C MET A 925 -14.47 0.41 28.19
N TYR A 926 -14.59 0.45 29.52
CA TYR A 926 -14.42 1.69 30.27
C TYR A 926 -12.93 1.97 30.49
N ARG A 927 -12.48 3.13 30.04
CA ARG A 927 -11.19 3.72 30.41
C ARG A 927 -11.41 4.96 31.27
N PRO A 928 -10.67 5.21 32.36
CA PRO A 928 -10.78 6.44 33.14
C PRO A 928 -10.49 7.70 32.29
N PRO A 929 -11.20 8.84 32.49
CA PRO A 929 -11.02 10.05 31.68
C PRO A 929 -9.58 10.57 31.59
N GLU A 930 -8.78 10.38 32.63
CA GLU A 930 -7.38 10.76 32.76
C GLU A 930 -6.42 9.82 31.99
N GLU A 931 -6.85 8.59 31.69
CA GLU A 931 -6.07 7.65 30.89
C GLU A 931 -6.45 7.68 29.40
N ARG A 932 -7.60 8.24 29.03
CA ARG A 932 -8.06 8.32 27.64
C ARG A 932 -7.13 9.18 26.80
N CYS A 933 -6.68 8.65 25.67
CA CYS A 933 -5.95 9.44 24.69
C CYS A 933 -6.93 10.35 23.95
N LYS A 934 -6.81 11.66 24.13
CA LYS A 934 -7.68 12.65 23.50
C LYS A 934 -7.06 13.11 22.19
N VAL A 935 -7.64 12.73 21.06
CA VAL A 935 -7.10 13.08 19.74
C VAL A 935 -7.85 14.28 19.17
N TRP A 936 -7.13 15.38 18.99
CA TRP A 936 -7.65 16.64 18.44
C TRP A 936 -8.89 17.22 19.17
N VAL A 937 -9.14 16.79 20.42
CA VAL A 937 -10.20 17.26 21.33
C VAL A 937 -9.69 17.38 22.78
N GLU A 938 -10.34 18.17 23.63
CA GLU A 938 -10.11 18.25 25.10
C GLU A 938 -11.33 17.80 25.94
#